data_AF-A0A952GZC5-F1
#
_entry.id   AF-A0A952GZC5-F1
#
_cell.length_a   1.000
_cell.length_b   1.000
_cell.length_c   1.000
_cell.angle_alpha   90.00
_cell.angle_beta   90.00
_cell.angle_gamma   90.00
#
_symmetry.space_group_name_H-M   'P 1'
#
loop_
_entity.id
_entity.type
_entity.pdbx_description
1 polymer ?
#
loop_
_entity_poly.entity_id
_entity_poly.type
_entity_poly.pdbx_seq_one_letter_code
_entity_poly.pdbx_strand_id
1 'polypeptide(L)'
;MTARRAFLQWLAAAPLATQLPPVLAQGRGHVRVQNAALSLQFDEQLRCRIVGLMGKQPLPLTGFDASEHLVVKGRPLGRFALQQAEPGKAATPFGAGQVLRLTGRSTDGIEKHVRVTLLDEHPGVALLDVNYVNTSDKPLVVDAWVNAAHRLAAAPRHAGGWWTYSGASHADRRDWVQPVRRGFEQRNFMGMNASDYGGGTPVVDVWRRDVGMAVGHLALHPQLVALPVKAMGDQVDIALRSDAPQTLAPGQTLTTPTTFLAVHRGDFFVPLDRYRRLMAAQGLAAPEPPCSAYEAQWCAWGYERDFSLDFVRATLPKVQELGFKWAVLDDGWQVRTGDWRPDLAKFPRGEEDMKALVADIHARGMKARLWIAPLAVAPGSDELHDHTDMLLLDHDGAVQNVTWWNSFYLCPVYAKTQAHLAATVQKIIGDWGFDGLKVDGQHLNGVAPCFNLAHGHARPEDSVEHLADYYRVLHESAHAANAEAVVEVCPCGTGYAFHNMPFMDQAPASDPTSSWQVRHKGKTLKALMGPWAAYAGDHVELSTGGQDFSSSVGIGAVVATKFTWPVDPKPKDSFLLTPEREQHWRQWVDLYNQQRLAEGRYRGELYDLGFDKPETHVIEQAGALHYAFYATTWDGPVTLRGLGAGRWTLRDVVNQRSLGTVSAAQPTLPVRFTHSLLIEARPETPDALPIAFAGKVATVGDDGYPHASQWADAPATFFRHDWQGRALAGPQSTRVQLLRGASQLYLRFTCKFGTLTTYERAGSATDLWPLWDRDVVEVFLQAPGRTGLKSYREVEVSPNGLLLDIAVEASGKKRVLGESRARTQVDAAHKVWTAELAVPMQSAGDTEEGWRLNLFRVEGQGATRVYSSWSPTHTPEPDFHLPAAFGRLMTRTA
;
A
#
# COMPACT_ATOMS: atom_id res chain seq x y z
N MET A 1 3.09 -27.63 -49.94
CA MET A 1 4.22 -26.68 -49.96
C MET A 1 4.42 -26.17 -48.56
N THR A 2 5.61 -26.35 -47.99
CA THR A 2 5.86 -26.25 -46.54
C THR A 2 5.84 -24.80 -46.05
N ALA A 3 5.19 -24.57 -44.90
CA ALA A 3 4.99 -23.28 -44.23
C ALA A 3 6.28 -22.45 -44.04
N ARG A 4 7.45 -23.09 -44.11
CA ARG A 4 8.78 -22.46 -44.10
C ARG A 4 9.04 -21.44 -45.22
N ARG A 5 8.40 -21.55 -46.40
CA ARG A 5 8.72 -20.67 -47.54
C ARG A 5 7.91 -19.37 -47.58
N ALA A 6 6.73 -19.31 -46.94
CA ALA A 6 5.95 -18.08 -46.84
C ALA A 6 6.57 -17.07 -45.83
N PHE A 7 7.29 -17.58 -44.83
CA PHE A 7 7.96 -16.78 -43.80
C PHE A 7 9.12 -15.91 -44.31
N LEU A 8 9.69 -16.22 -45.49
CA LEU A 8 10.89 -15.57 -46.02
C LEU A 8 10.63 -14.42 -47.01
N GLN A 9 9.39 -14.20 -47.45
CA GLN A 9 9.11 -13.27 -48.56
C GLN A 9 8.71 -11.83 -48.16
N TRP A 10 8.63 -11.51 -46.87
CA TRP A 10 8.14 -10.19 -46.38
C TRP A 10 9.27 -9.25 -45.92
N LEU A 11 10.40 -9.18 -46.63
CA LEU A 11 11.67 -8.62 -46.12
C LEU A 11 12.29 -7.43 -46.91
N ALA A 12 11.51 -6.49 -47.47
CA ALA A 12 12.12 -5.31 -48.08
C ALA A 12 11.33 -4.01 -47.87
N ALA A 13 11.75 -3.18 -46.91
CA ALA A 13 12.07 -1.75 -47.07
C ALA A 13 12.08 -0.97 -45.73
N ALA A 14 13.24 -0.37 -45.36
CA ALA A 14 13.44 1.02 -44.90
C ALA A 14 14.75 1.20 -44.07
N PRO A 15 15.44 2.36 -44.13
CA PRO A 15 16.85 2.52 -43.75
C PRO A 15 17.12 3.13 -42.36
N LEU A 16 18.40 3.06 -41.96
CA LEU A 16 18.98 3.40 -40.66
C LEU A 16 18.84 4.88 -40.23
N ALA A 17 18.64 5.08 -38.92
CA ALA A 17 19.19 6.21 -38.16
C ALA A 17 19.58 5.76 -36.73
N THR A 18 20.69 6.32 -36.24
CA THR A 18 21.46 5.92 -35.05
C THR A 18 20.86 6.42 -33.73
N GLN A 19 20.53 5.50 -32.82
CA GLN A 19 20.62 5.55 -31.34
C GLN A 19 20.23 4.14 -30.82
N LEU A 20 20.89 3.64 -29.77
CA LEU A 20 20.87 2.23 -29.29
C LEU A 20 19.49 1.51 -29.35
N PRO A 21 19.37 0.26 -29.86
CA PRO A 21 18.08 -0.36 -30.17
C PRO A 21 17.47 -1.14 -28.99
N PRO A 22 16.13 -1.26 -28.86
CA PRO A 22 15.53 -2.48 -28.37
C PRO A 22 15.42 -3.48 -29.52
N VAL A 23 16.01 -4.64 -29.27
CA VAL A 23 16.37 -5.69 -30.21
C VAL A 23 15.18 -6.62 -30.46
N LEU A 24 14.48 -6.42 -31.57
CA LEU A 24 13.89 -7.54 -32.30
C LEU A 24 15.06 -8.40 -32.81
N ALA A 25 15.34 -9.53 -32.15
CA ALA A 25 16.14 -10.57 -32.77
C ALA A 25 15.21 -11.74 -33.04
N GLN A 26 15.14 -12.12 -34.32
CA GLN A 26 14.69 -13.46 -34.69
C GLN A 26 15.69 -14.45 -34.07
N GLY A 27 15.30 -15.09 -32.96
CA GLY A 27 15.96 -16.32 -32.54
C GLY A 27 15.56 -17.45 -33.49
N ARG A 28 16.36 -18.52 -33.57
CA ARG A 28 15.94 -19.72 -34.33
C ARG A 28 14.57 -20.18 -33.81
N GLY A 29 13.50 -19.99 -34.61
CA GLY A 29 12.14 -20.53 -34.37
C GLY A 29 11.21 -19.76 -33.42
N HIS A 30 11.47 -18.49 -33.05
CA HIS A 30 10.55 -17.71 -32.19
C HIS A 30 10.65 -16.18 -32.42
N VAL A 31 9.59 -15.46 -32.06
CA VAL A 31 9.55 -13.98 -31.94
C VAL A 31 9.61 -13.57 -30.47
N ARG A 32 10.06 -12.35 -30.14
CA ARG A 32 10.22 -11.93 -28.75
C ARG A 32 10.04 -10.43 -28.53
N VAL A 33 9.71 -10.08 -27.29
CA VAL A 33 9.77 -8.71 -26.74
C VAL A 33 10.51 -8.78 -25.40
N GLN A 34 11.34 -7.78 -25.09
CA GLN A 34 12.16 -7.79 -23.87
C GLN A 34 12.50 -6.38 -23.37
N ASN A 35 12.72 -6.27 -22.06
CA ASN A 35 13.31 -5.11 -21.39
C ASN A 35 14.55 -5.55 -20.57
N ALA A 36 15.04 -4.71 -19.66
CA ALA A 36 16.25 -5.00 -18.88
C ALA A 36 16.10 -6.20 -17.90
N ALA A 37 14.87 -6.62 -17.57
CA ALA A 37 14.64 -7.63 -16.53
C ALA A 37 13.95 -8.91 -17.04
N LEU A 38 13.32 -8.88 -18.22
CA LEU A 38 12.34 -9.86 -18.66
C LEU A 38 12.32 -9.96 -20.20
N SER A 39 12.21 -11.18 -20.73
CA SER A 39 11.90 -11.47 -22.13
C SER A 39 10.74 -12.46 -22.23
N LEU A 40 9.72 -12.12 -23.03
CA LEU A 40 8.67 -13.04 -23.46
C LEU A 40 8.98 -13.50 -24.89
N GLN A 41 8.92 -14.81 -25.12
CA GLN A 41 9.32 -15.44 -26.37
C GLN A 41 8.19 -16.35 -26.85
N PHE A 42 7.74 -16.16 -28.10
CA PHE A 42 6.61 -16.87 -28.68
C PHE A 42 7.06 -17.74 -29.87
N ASP A 43 6.73 -19.03 -29.84
CA ASP A 43 7.07 -19.96 -30.92
C ASP A 43 6.06 -19.93 -32.09
N GLU A 44 6.28 -20.78 -33.09
CA GLU A 44 5.40 -20.91 -34.28
C GLU A 44 3.95 -21.33 -33.95
N GLN A 45 3.67 -21.79 -32.71
CA GLN A 45 2.35 -22.20 -32.22
C GLN A 45 1.77 -21.22 -31.18
N LEU A 46 2.33 -20.02 -31.07
CA LEU A 46 1.98 -19.00 -30.06
C LEU A 46 2.08 -19.51 -28.61
N ARG A 47 2.94 -20.50 -28.36
CA ARG A 47 3.31 -20.86 -26.99
C ARG A 47 4.34 -19.86 -26.47
N CYS A 48 4.23 -19.47 -25.22
CA CYS A 48 5.09 -18.46 -24.61
C CYS A 48 6.10 -19.07 -23.66
N ARG A 49 7.33 -18.56 -23.71
CA ARG A 49 8.40 -18.79 -22.74
C ARG A 49 8.80 -17.49 -22.06
N ILE A 50 8.91 -17.53 -20.73
CA ILE A 50 9.39 -16.43 -19.91
C ILE A 50 10.87 -16.64 -19.58
N VAL A 51 11.68 -15.60 -19.78
CA VAL A 51 13.12 -15.58 -19.47
C VAL A 51 13.43 -14.39 -18.59
N GLY A 52 13.98 -14.64 -17.40
CA GLY A 52 14.49 -13.60 -16.51
C GLY A 52 15.85 -13.09 -16.98
N LEU A 53 16.02 -11.78 -17.04
CA LEU A 53 17.23 -11.11 -17.52
C LEU A 53 18.00 -10.34 -16.43
N MET A 54 17.47 -10.31 -15.20
CA MET A 54 18.12 -9.63 -14.07
C MET A 54 19.38 -10.37 -13.56
N GLY A 55 19.62 -11.60 -14.00
CA GLY A 55 20.78 -12.43 -13.64
C GLY A 55 22.07 -12.03 -14.38
N LYS A 56 23.19 -12.65 -14.02
CA LYS A 56 24.43 -12.55 -14.82
C LYS A 56 24.27 -13.15 -16.22
N GLN A 57 23.34 -14.09 -16.36
CA GLN A 57 22.98 -14.78 -17.59
C GLN A 57 21.46 -14.85 -17.69
N PRO A 58 20.88 -14.83 -18.90
CA PRO A 58 19.47 -15.10 -19.10
C PRO A 58 19.05 -16.45 -18.49
N LEU A 59 17.99 -16.45 -17.70
CA LEU A 59 17.45 -17.63 -17.03
C LEU A 59 16.07 -17.98 -17.59
N PRO A 60 15.92 -19.06 -18.38
CA PRO A 60 14.61 -19.55 -18.79
C PRO A 60 13.82 -20.00 -17.55
N LEU A 61 12.75 -19.28 -17.23
CA LEU A 61 11.90 -19.59 -16.08
C LEU A 61 10.86 -20.66 -16.42
N THR A 62 10.49 -20.76 -17.69
CA THR A 62 9.43 -21.66 -18.16
C THR A 62 9.85 -22.38 -19.45
N GLY A 63 9.05 -23.36 -19.85
CA GLY A 63 9.08 -23.90 -21.22
C GLY A 63 8.34 -22.98 -22.20
N PHE A 64 8.15 -23.47 -23.43
CA PHE A 64 7.15 -22.89 -24.34
C PHE A 64 5.78 -23.50 -23.99
N ASP A 65 5.05 -22.79 -23.13
CA ASP A 65 3.76 -23.21 -22.58
C ASP A 65 2.60 -22.60 -23.39
N ALA A 66 1.45 -23.28 -23.40
CA ALA A 66 0.21 -22.69 -23.93
C ALA A 66 -0.33 -21.65 -22.94
N SER A 67 0.36 -20.51 -22.83
CA SER A 67 0.18 -19.53 -21.75
C SER A 67 -1.19 -18.87 -21.74
N GLU A 68 -1.74 -18.54 -22.92
CA GLU A 68 -3.14 -18.12 -23.04
C GLU A 68 -3.91 -19.09 -23.95
N HIS A 69 -4.98 -19.68 -23.44
CA HIS A 69 -5.78 -20.67 -24.15
C HIS A 69 -7.24 -20.68 -23.69
N LEU A 70 -8.11 -21.18 -24.56
CA LEU A 70 -9.49 -21.51 -24.21
C LEU A 70 -9.58 -22.96 -23.73
N VAL A 71 -10.58 -23.28 -22.93
CA VAL A 71 -10.98 -24.66 -22.62
C VAL A 71 -12.31 -24.92 -23.30
N VAL A 72 -12.35 -25.95 -24.12
CA VAL A 72 -13.53 -26.35 -24.90
C VAL A 72 -13.74 -27.84 -24.71
N LYS A 73 -14.94 -28.24 -24.26
CA LYS A 73 -15.28 -29.62 -23.90
C LYS A 73 -14.27 -30.22 -22.91
N GLY A 74 -13.87 -29.41 -21.92
CA GLY A 74 -12.90 -29.77 -20.89
C GLY A 74 -11.46 -29.94 -21.37
N ARG A 75 -11.12 -29.56 -22.62
CA ARG A 75 -9.78 -29.70 -23.19
C ARG A 75 -9.17 -28.33 -23.56
N PRO A 76 -7.87 -28.12 -23.34
CA PRO A 76 -7.23 -26.87 -23.72
C PRO A 76 -7.07 -26.75 -25.24
N LEU A 77 -7.64 -25.69 -25.81
CA LEU A 77 -7.38 -25.22 -27.17
C LEU A 77 -6.20 -24.24 -27.12
N GLY A 78 -4.98 -24.80 -27.07
CA GLY A 78 -3.75 -24.03 -26.85
C GLY A 78 -2.80 -23.91 -28.04
N ARG A 79 -3.14 -24.44 -29.21
CA ARG A 79 -2.27 -24.41 -30.41
C ARG A 79 -2.81 -23.44 -31.44
N PHE A 80 -2.09 -22.33 -31.65
CA PHE A 80 -2.43 -21.32 -32.63
C PHE A 80 -1.23 -21.07 -33.54
N ALA A 81 -1.33 -21.43 -34.82
CA ALA A 81 -0.26 -21.15 -35.77
C ALA A 81 -0.06 -19.63 -35.88
N LEU A 82 1.15 -19.16 -35.58
CA LEU A 82 1.51 -17.74 -35.65
C LEU A 82 1.37 -17.24 -37.10
N GLN A 83 0.57 -16.19 -37.30
CA GLN A 83 0.33 -15.57 -38.60
C GLN A 83 1.03 -14.21 -38.72
N GLN A 84 0.99 -13.39 -37.66
CA GLN A 84 1.57 -12.04 -37.66
C GLN A 84 2.24 -11.74 -36.32
N ALA A 85 3.35 -10.99 -36.38
CA ALA A 85 4.07 -10.49 -35.23
C ALA A 85 4.57 -9.06 -35.51
N GLU A 86 3.95 -8.07 -34.87
CA GLU A 86 4.17 -6.66 -35.16
C GLU A 86 4.69 -5.93 -33.92
N PRO A 87 5.96 -5.47 -33.93
CA PRO A 87 6.48 -4.62 -32.87
C PRO A 87 5.87 -3.22 -32.95
N GLY A 88 5.88 -2.50 -31.84
CA GLY A 88 5.55 -1.09 -31.83
C GLY A 88 5.82 -0.43 -30.49
N LYS A 89 5.33 0.79 -30.35
CA LYS A 89 5.26 1.52 -29.09
C LYS A 89 3.80 1.70 -28.67
N ALA A 90 3.58 1.93 -27.39
CA ALA A 90 2.29 2.37 -26.88
C ALA A 90 2.49 3.45 -25.82
N ALA A 91 1.57 4.42 -25.83
CA ALA A 91 1.25 5.19 -24.65
C ALA A 91 0.17 4.41 -23.88
N THR A 92 0.36 4.25 -22.57
CA THR A 92 -0.60 3.60 -21.68
C THR A 92 -0.89 4.53 -20.50
N PRO A 93 -1.95 4.28 -19.71
CA PRO A 93 -2.14 4.97 -18.43
C PRO A 93 -0.94 4.81 -17.47
N PHE A 94 -0.11 3.79 -17.70
CA PHE A 94 1.07 3.46 -16.90
C PHE A 94 2.39 4.03 -17.46
N GLY A 95 2.29 4.95 -18.42
CA GLY A 95 3.44 5.53 -19.12
C GLY A 95 3.73 4.88 -20.48
N ALA A 96 4.87 5.26 -21.06
CA ALA A 96 5.33 4.72 -22.34
C ALA A 96 5.74 3.24 -22.20
N GLY A 97 5.55 2.49 -23.28
CA GLY A 97 5.97 1.10 -23.34
C GLY A 97 6.20 0.58 -24.74
N GLN A 98 6.90 -0.54 -24.81
CA GLN A 98 7.13 -1.31 -26.03
C GLN A 98 6.05 -2.37 -26.17
N VAL A 99 5.56 -2.56 -27.38
CA VAL A 99 4.48 -3.50 -27.67
C VAL A 99 4.91 -4.55 -28.69
N LEU A 100 4.44 -5.77 -28.51
CA LEU A 100 4.42 -6.81 -29.53
C LEU A 100 2.98 -7.29 -29.71
N ARG A 101 2.44 -7.14 -30.91
CA ARG A 101 1.12 -7.65 -31.30
C ARG A 101 1.29 -8.94 -32.07
N LEU A 102 0.56 -9.97 -31.67
CA LEU A 102 0.64 -11.31 -32.23
C LEU A 102 -0.76 -11.76 -32.64
N THR A 103 -0.86 -12.30 -33.85
CA THR A 103 -2.09 -12.95 -34.35
C THR A 103 -1.76 -14.39 -34.69
N GLY A 104 -2.59 -15.33 -34.25
CA GLY A 104 -2.47 -16.72 -34.65
C GLY A 104 -3.82 -17.42 -34.73
N ARG A 105 -3.86 -18.55 -35.43
CA ARG A 105 -5.11 -19.25 -35.74
C ARG A 105 -5.03 -20.72 -35.39
N SER A 106 -6.08 -21.23 -34.76
CA SER A 106 -6.26 -22.66 -34.47
C SER A 106 -6.90 -23.40 -35.65
N THR A 107 -6.77 -24.72 -35.67
CA THR A 107 -7.49 -25.58 -36.63
C THR A 107 -8.99 -25.59 -36.40
N ASP A 108 -9.44 -25.20 -35.21
CA ASP A 108 -10.83 -25.20 -34.77
C ASP A 108 -11.57 -23.91 -35.15
N GLY A 109 -10.98 -23.08 -36.01
CA GLY A 109 -11.61 -21.86 -36.51
C GLY A 109 -11.59 -20.70 -35.52
N ILE A 110 -10.69 -20.71 -34.54
CA ILE A 110 -10.51 -19.59 -33.58
C ILE A 110 -9.23 -18.83 -33.90
N GLU A 111 -9.36 -17.52 -34.02
CA GLU A 111 -8.24 -16.58 -34.11
C GLU A 111 -7.95 -16.00 -32.73
N LYS A 112 -6.67 -15.94 -32.35
CA LYS A 112 -6.17 -15.41 -31.08
C LYS A 112 -5.31 -14.19 -31.37
N HIS A 113 -5.62 -13.08 -30.70
CA HIS A 113 -4.79 -11.87 -30.66
C HIS A 113 -4.15 -11.75 -29.29
N VAL A 114 -2.83 -11.55 -29.24
CA VAL A 114 -2.10 -11.24 -28.02
C VAL A 114 -1.35 -9.94 -28.21
N ARG A 115 -1.61 -8.98 -27.34
CA ARG A 115 -0.81 -7.77 -27.23
C ARG A 115 -0.01 -7.84 -25.94
N VAL A 116 1.31 -7.88 -26.06
CA VAL A 116 2.22 -7.78 -24.92
C VAL A 116 2.75 -6.36 -24.84
N THR A 117 2.58 -5.70 -23.70
CA THR A 117 3.16 -4.37 -23.43
C THR A 117 4.20 -4.47 -22.31
N LEU A 118 5.44 -4.05 -22.58
CA LEU A 118 6.49 -3.86 -21.58
C LEU A 118 6.59 -2.37 -21.26
N LEU A 119 6.36 -2.01 -20.00
CA LEU A 119 6.39 -0.62 -19.53
C LEU A 119 7.83 -0.17 -19.30
N ASP A 120 8.18 1.01 -19.79
CA ASP A 120 9.55 1.52 -19.70
C ASP A 120 9.94 1.84 -18.24
N GLU A 121 8.99 2.34 -17.44
CA GLU A 121 9.19 2.69 -16.02
C GLU A 121 9.06 1.48 -15.05
N HIS A 122 8.63 0.32 -15.56
CA HIS A 122 8.43 -0.88 -14.73
C HIS A 122 9.14 -2.11 -15.33
N PRO A 123 10.49 -2.10 -15.38
CA PRO A 123 11.24 -3.23 -15.92
C PRO A 123 10.93 -4.52 -15.16
N GLY A 124 10.64 -5.58 -15.90
CA GLY A 124 10.21 -6.86 -15.34
C GLY A 124 8.70 -7.04 -15.26
N VAL A 125 7.89 -6.03 -15.62
CA VAL A 125 6.44 -6.16 -15.78
C VAL A 125 6.08 -6.32 -17.26
N ALA A 126 5.15 -7.22 -17.54
CA ALA A 126 4.44 -7.34 -18.81
C ALA A 126 2.93 -7.28 -18.59
N LEU A 127 2.25 -6.56 -19.48
CA LEU A 127 0.81 -6.55 -19.58
C LEU A 127 0.39 -7.35 -20.80
N LEU A 128 -0.56 -8.27 -20.64
CA LEU A 128 -1.10 -9.08 -21.74
C LEU A 128 -2.57 -8.76 -21.94
N ASP A 129 -2.92 -8.24 -23.12
CA ASP A 129 -4.31 -8.13 -23.58
C ASP A 129 -4.56 -9.27 -24.58
N VAL A 130 -5.59 -10.09 -24.31
CA VAL A 130 -5.87 -11.31 -25.07
C VAL A 130 -7.30 -11.28 -25.58
N ASN A 131 -7.45 -11.51 -26.88
CA ASN A 131 -8.76 -11.61 -27.53
C ASN A 131 -8.84 -12.90 -28.35
N TYR A 132 -10.03 -13.50 -28.38
CA TYR A 132 -10.34 -14.66 -29.21
C TYR A 132 -11.54 -14.36 -30.09
N VAL A 133 -11.39 -14.52 -31.40
CA VAL A 133 -12.46 -14.33 -32.38
C VAL A 133 -12.90 -15.68 -32.91
N ASN A 134 -14.20 -15.97 -32.84
CA ASN A 134 -14.74 -17.15 -33.50
C ASN A 134 -14.86 -16.89 -35.02
N THR A 135 -13.91 -17.42 -35.79
CA THR A 135 -13.89 -17.30 -37.25
C THR A 135 -14.55 -18.49 -37.96
N SER A 136 -15.15 -19.41 -37.21
CA SER A 136 -15.92 -20.52 -37.77
C SER A 136 -17.36 -20.10 -38.11
N ASP A 137 -18.09 -20.99 -38.78
CA ASP A 137 -19.50 -20.82 -39.13
C ASP A 137 -20.46 -21.30 -38.04
N LYS A 138 -19.96 -21.75 -36.88
CA LYS A 138 -20.75 -22.34 -35.80
C LYS A 138 -20.49 -21.65 -34.46
N PRO A 139 -21.51 -21.57 -33.57
CA PRO A 139 -21.28 -21.16 -32.20
C PRO A 139 -20.29 -22.09 -31.48
N LEU A 140 -19.37 -21.50 -30.70
CA LEU A 140 -18.42 -22.24 -29.86
C LEU A 140 -18.79 -22.03 -28.39
N VAL A 141 -19.02 -23.13 -27.68
CA VAL A 141 -19.12 -23.10 -26.21
C VAL A 141 -17.72 -23.18 -25.62
N VAL A 142 -17.32 -22.13 -24.91
CA VAL A 142 -16.06 -22.02 -24.17
C VAL A 142 -16.38 -22.28 -22.71
N ASP A 143 -15.78 -23.31 -22.13
CA ASP A 143 -16.00 -23.68 -20.73
C ASP A 143 -15.21 -22.77 -19.77
N ALA A 144 -14.02 -22.35 -20.21
CA ALA A 144 -13.10 -21.52 -19.45
C ALA A 144 -12.11 -20.81 -20.37
N TRP A 145 -11.49 -19.75 -19.88
CA TRP A 145 -10.28 -19.18 -20.45
C TRP A 145 -9.17 -19.14 -19.42
N VAL A 146 -7.92 -19.22 -19.88
CA VAL A 146 -6.73 -19.22 -19.04
C VAL A 146 -5.69 -18.30 -19.66
N ASN A 147 -5.07 -17.44 -18.86
CA ASN A 147 -3.99 -16.53 -19.24
C ASN A 147 -2.76 -16.73 -18.35
N ALA A 148 -1.58 -16.37 -18.87
CA ALA A 148 -0.30 -16.48 -18.18
C ALA A 148 -0.06 -17.84 -17.49
N ALA A 149 -0.59 -18.93 -18.09
CA ALA A 149 -0.41 -20.29 -17.59
C ALA A 149 1.01 -20.77 -17.86
N HIS A 150 1.76 -20.93 -16.78
CA HIS A 150 3.17 -21.28 -16.87
C HIS A 150 3.55 -22.34 -15.85
N ARG A 151 4.43 -23.24 -16.29
CA ARG A 151 5.13 -24.16 -15.39
C ARG A 151 6.53 -23.63 -15.13
N LEU A 152 6.77 -23.17 -13.90
CA LEU A 152 8.09 -22.71 -13.51
C LEU A 152 9.06 -23.88 -13.40
N ALA A 153 10.22 -23.71 -14.05
CA ALA A 153 11.31 -24.68 -14.06
C ALA A 153 11.81 -24.96 -12.65
N ALA A 154 12.20 -26.22 -12.42
CA ALA A 154 12.63 -26.71 -11.11
C ALA A 154 13.63 -25.79 -10.41
N ALA A 155 13.47 -25.64 -9.10
CA ALA A 155 14.42 -24.89 -8.28
C ALA A 155 15.77 -25.65 -8.24
N PRO A 156 16.90 -25.00 -8.60
CA PRO A 156 18.22 -25.54 -8.34
C PRO A 156 18.34 -25.91 -6.86
N ARG A 157 19.12 -26.94 -6.53
CA ARG A 157 19.30 -27.38 -5.13
C ARG A 157 19.66 -26.23 -4.18
N HIS A 158 20.42 -25.23 -4.65
CA HIS A 158 20.86 -24.07 -3.85
C HIS A 158 19.78 -22.99 -3.67
N ALA A 159 18.67 -23.05 -4.39
CA ALA A 159 17.60 -22.04 -4.35
C ALA A 159 16.61 -22.27 -3.18
N GLY A 160 16.71 -23.39 -2.46
CA GLY A 160 16.03 -23.60 -1.18
C GLY A 160 14.53 -23.95 -1.26
N GLY A 161 14.02 -24.26 -2.44
CA GLY A 161 12.60 -24.58 -2.68
C GLY A 161 11.79 -23.38 -3.17
N TRP A 162 10.48 -23.44 -2.98
CA TRP A 162 9.52 -22.44 -3.46
C TRP A 162 8.72 -21.87 -2.30
N TRP A 163 8.40 -20.58 -2.40
CA TRP A 163 7.44 -19.88 -1.56
C TRP A 163 6.34 -19.27 -2.44
N THR A 164 5.20 -18.98 -1.83
CA THR A 164 4.10 -18.29 -2.50
C THR A 164 3.48 -17.21 -1.62
N TYR A 165 3.03 -16.15 -2.27
CA TYR A 165 2.02 -15.24 -1.77
C TYR A 165 0.70 -15.56 -2.46
N SER A 166 -0.38 -15.69 -1.68
CA SER A 166 -1.74 -15.92 -2.17
C SER A 166 -2.71 -14.95 -1.50
N GLY A 167 -3.32 -14.08 -2.30
CA GLY A 167 -4.19 -13.00 -1.83
C GLY A 167 -5.66 -13.37 -1.61
N ALA A 168 -6.05 -14.63 -1.83
CA ALA A 168 -7.45 -15.08 -1.74
C ALA A 168 -7.92 -15.27 -0.29
N SER A 169 -9.23 -15.10 -0.08
CA SER A 169 -9.85 -15.29 1.22
C SER A 169 -10.24 -16.74 1.50
N HIS A 170 -9.90 -17.22 2.69
CA HIS A 170 -10.21 -18.57 3.14
C HIS A 170 -10.73 -18.57 4.59
N ALA A 171 -11.71 -19.43 4.86
CA ALA A 171 -12.33 -19.56 6.18
C ALA A 171 -11.38 -20.01 7.29
N ASP A 172 -10.30 -20.72 6.92
CA ASP A 172 -9.29 -21.18 7.87
C ASP A 172 -8.23 -20.12 8.22
N ARG A 173 -8.33 -18.90 7.68
CA ARG A 173 -7.44 -17.76 7.96
C ARG A 173 -5.95 -18.12 7.84
N ARG A 174 -5.62 -19.01 6.90
CA ARG A 174 -4.27 -19.49 6.64
C ARG A 174 -3.30 -18.35 6.31
N ASP A 175 -2.02 -18.62 6.50
CA ASP A 175 -0.96 -17.69 6.14
C ASP A 175 -1.01 -17.34 4.64
N TRP A 176 -0.95 -16.04 4.35
CA TRP A 176 -0.92 -15.54 2.96
C TRP A 176 0.44 -15.82 2.30
N VAL A 177 1.47 -16.01 3.12
CA VAL A 177 2.86 -16.23 2.71
C VAL A 177 3.36 -17.55 3.29
N GLN A 178 3.68 -18.50 2.43
CA GLN A 178 3.94 -19.88 2.86
C GLN A 178 4.83 -20.65 1.88
N PRO A 179 5.56 -21.68 2.36
CA PRO A 179 6.34 -22.54 1.49
C PRO A 179 5.43 -23.40 0.61
N VAL A 180 5.76 -23.52 -0.67
CA VAL A 180 5.08 -24.41 -1.62
C VAL A 180 5.67 -25.82 -1.45
N ARG A 181 5.06 -26.60 -0.56
CA ARG A 181 5.46 -27.99 -0.26
C ARG A 181 4.94 -28.96 -1.33
N ARG A 182 5.48 -30.18 -1.35
CA ARG A 182 4.95 -31.26 -2.21
C ARG A 182 3.46 -31.48 -1.90
N GLY A 183 2.63 -31.51 -2.94
CA GLY A 183 1.18 -31.65 -2.81
C GLY A 183 0.44 -30.34 -2.53
N PHE A 184 1.15 -29.20 -2.47
CA PHE A 184 0.51 -27.89 -2.38
C PHE A 184 -0.38 -27.62 -3.60
N GLU A 185 -1.61 -27.23 -3.36
CA GLU A 185 -2.56 -26.81 -4.39
C GLU A 185 -3.52 -25.79 -3.77
N GLN A 186 -3.57 -24.60 -4.36
CA GLN A 186 -4.53 -23.56 -3.99
C GLN A 186 -5.12 -22.96 -5.25
N ARG A 187 -6.45 -22.96 -5.36
CA ARG A 187 -7.17 -22.39 -6.50
C ARG A 187 -7.12 -20.86 -6.50
N ASN A 188 -7.06 -20.25 -5.32
CA ASN A 188 -7.08 -18.79 -5.13
C ASN A 188 -8.23 -18.13 -5.91
N PHE A 189 -9.46 -18.57 -5.67
CA PHE A 189 -10.64 -18.01 -6.31
C PHE A 189 -11.00 -16.67 -5.66
N MET A 190 -11.25 -15.65 -6.48
CA MET A 190 -11.59 -14.29 -6.03
C MET A 190 -13.08 -14.10 -5.74
N GLY A 191 -13.94 -15.07 -6.07
CA GLY A 191 -15.32 -15.09 -5.62
C GLY A 191 -15.48 -15.68 -4.21
N MET A 192 -16.68 -16.14 -3.88
CA MET A 192 -16.98 -16.77 -2.58
C MET A 192 -16.33 -18.16 -2.47
N ASN A 193 -15.43 -18.33 -1.50
CA ASN A 193 -14.78 -19.58 -1.11
C ASN A 193 -15.49 -20.28 0.08
N ALA A 194 -16.36 -19.57 0.77
CA ALA A 194 -17.36 -20.07 1.72
C ALA A 194 -18.56 -19.10 1.71
N SER A 195 -19.54 -19.29 2.59
CA SER A 195 -20.73 -18.41 2.70
C SER A 195 -20.38 -16.92 2.86
N ASP A 196 -19.33 -16.62 3.62
CA ASP A 196 -18.95 -15.28 4.04
C ASP A 196 -17.44 -15.03 3.94
N TYR A 197 -16.74 -15.85 3.14
CA TYR A 197 -15.32 -15.70 2.85
C TYR A 197 -15.12 -15.65 1.35
N GLY A 198 -14.86 -14.46 0.81
CA GLY A 198 -14.64 -14.26 -0.62
C GLY A 198 -13.75 -13.05 -0.89
N GLY A 199 -13.47 -12.79 -2.17
CA GLY A 199 -12.61 -11.69 -2.54
C GLY A 199 -11.13 -11.92 -2.20
N GLY A 200 -10.39 -10.83 -2.27
CA GLY A 200 -8.95 -10.82 -2.02
C GLY A 200 -8.19 -9.93 -2.99
N THR A 201 -6.87 -10.04 -2.95
CA THR A 201 -6.00 -9.35 -3.90
C THR A 201 -5.82 -10.25 -5.12
N PRO A 202 -6.16 -9.80 -6.35
CA PRO A 202 -6.12 -10.64 -7.55
C PRO A 202 -4.70 -10.77 -8.13
N VAL A 203 -3.75 -11.11 -7.25
CA VAL A 203 -2.36 -11.38 -7.57
C VAL A 203 -1.90 -12.57 -6.75
N VAL A 204 -1.19 -13.48 -7.39
CA VAL A 204 -0.40 -14.53 -6.73
C VAL A 204 1.06 -14.38 -7.14
N ASP A 205 1.96 -14.72 -6.23
CA ASP A 205 3.39 -14.74 -6.51
C ASP A 205 3.97 -16.09 -6.10
N VAL A 206 4.93 -16.57 -6.88
CA VAL A 206 5.75 -17.73 -6.52
C VAL A 206 7.22 -17.38 -6.73
N TRP A 207 8.05 -17.65 -5.73
CA TRP A 207 9.46 -17.30 -5.81
C TRP A 207 10.38 -18.32 -5.17
N ARG A 208 11.63 -18.25 -5.62
CA ARG A 208 12.80 -18.92 -5.09
C ARG A 208 13.88 -17.87 -4.83
N ARG A 209 14.96 -18.23 -4.14
CA ARG A 209 15.98 -17.28 -3.67
C ARG A 209 16.56 -16.35 -4.74
N ASP A 210 16.62 -16.78 -6.00
CA ASP A 210 17.24 -16.04 -7.11
C ASP A 210 16.25 -15.40 -8.10
N VAL A 211 14.96 -15.79 -8.07
CA VAL A 211 13.93 -15.25 -8.97
C VAL A 211 12.51 -15.57 -8.51
N GLY A 212 11.56 -14.69 -8.80
CA GLY A 212 10.13 -14.94 -8.65
C GLY A 212 9.31 -14.52 -9.86
N MET A 213 8.06 -15.00 -9.90
CA MET A 213 7.08 -14.63 -10.90
C MET A 213 5.70 -14.45 -10.26
N ALA A 214 5.11 -13.28 -10.49
CA ALA A 214 3.75 -12.95 -10.09
C ALA A 214 2.81 -12.90 -11.30
N VAL A 215 1.56 -13.32 -11.08
CA VAL A 215 0.47 -13.28 -12.06
C VAL A 215 -0.78 -12.69 -11.41
N GLY A 216 -1.49 -11.82 -12.13
CA GLY A 216 -2.72 -11.17 -11.68
C GLY A 216 -3.46 -10.49 -12.83
N HIS A 217 -4.39 -9.58 -12.53
CA HIS A 217 -5.06 -8.75 -13.55
C HIS A 217 -5.25 -7.29 -13.10
N LEU A 218 -5.41 -6.37 -14.05
CA LEU A 218 -5.57 -4.94 -13.79
C LEU A 218 -7.01 -4.42 -13.92
N ALA A 219 -8.02 -5.30 -13.92
CA ALA A 219 -9.43 -4.91 -13.93
C ALA A 219 -9.79 -4.00 -12.74
N LEU A 220 -10.55 -2.93 -13.00
CA LEU A 220 -10.96 -1.93 -12.01
C LEU A 220 -12.08 -2.39 -11.08
N HIS A 221 -12.68 -3.53 -11.40
CA HIS A 221 -13.72 -4.16 -10.60
C HIS A 221 -13.25 -5.55 -10.17
N PRO A 222 -13.72 -6.07 -9.02
CA PRO A 222 -13.54 -7.48 -8.68
C PRO A 222 -14.00 -8.38 -9.82
N GLN A 223 -13.30 -9.48 -10.05
CA GLN A 223 -13.61 -10.44 -11.11
C GLN A 223 -13.75 -11.84 -10.52
N LEU A 224 -14.71 -12.63 -11.02
CA LEU A 224 -14.90 -14.02 -10.63
C LEU A 224 -13.89 -14.93 -11.35
N VAL A 225 -12.62 -14.81 -10.94
CA VAL A 225 -11.48 -15.53 -11.51
C VAL A 225 -10.71 -16.29 -10.43
N ALA A 226 -9.96 -17.29 -10.85
CA ALA A 226 -9.03 -18.07 -10.04
C ALA A 226 -7.59 -17.78 -10.45
N LEU A 227 -6.68 -17.84 -9.46
CA LEU A 227 -5.24 -17.64 -9.62
C LEU A 227 -4.48 -18.90 -9.12
N PRO A 228 -4.68 -20.06 -9.76
CA PRO A 228 -4.22 -21.32 -9.20
C PRO A 228 -2.70 -21.38 -9.06
N VAL A 229 -2.24 -21.86 -7.91
CA VAL A 229 -0.84 -22.22 -7.63
C VAL A 229 -0.78 -23.69 -7.22
N LYS A 230 0.04 -24.48 -7.93
CA LYS A 230 0.11 -25.93 -7.70
C LYS A 230 1.55 -26.46 -7.79
N ALA A 231 1.95 -27.24 -6.78
CA ALA A 231 3.22 -27.96 -6.80
C ALA A 231 3.16 -29.15 -7.78
N MET A 232 4.09 -29.20 -8.72
CA MET A 232 4.25 -30.25 -9.73
C MET A 232 5.62 -30.91 -9.60
N GLY A 233 5.79 -31.73 -8.56
CA GLY A 233 7.10 -32.25 -8.21
C GLY A 233 7.98 -31.14 -7.62
N ASP A 234 9.06 -30.77 -8.31
CA ASP A 234 9.95 -29.65 -7.99
C ASP A 234 9.65 -28.37 -8.80
N GLN A 235 8.65 -28.44 -9.68
CA GLN A 235 8.10 -27.35 -10.47
C GLN A 235 6.85 -26.77 -9.81
N VAL A 236 6.44 -25.58 -10.24
CA VAL A 236 5.21 -24.93 -9.77
C VAL A 236 4.41 -24.43 -10.97
N ASP A 237 3.13 -24.79 -11.03
CA ASP A 237 2.17 -24.24 -11.98
C ASP A 237 1.53 -22.97 -11.37
N ILE A 238 1.41 -21.93 -12.20
CA ILE A 238 0.75 -20.65 -11.90
C ILE A 238 -0.07 -20.21 -13.11
N ALA A 239 -1.25 -19.63 -12.91
CA ALA A 239 -2.07 -19.07 -13.98
C ALA A 239 -3.08 -18.03 -13.47
N LEU A 240 -3.73 -17.32 -14.41
CA LEU A 240 -5.00 -16.63 -14.22
C LEU A 240 -6.08 -17.37 -15.02
N ARG A 241 -7.26 -17.60 -14.45
CA ARG A 241 -8.31 -18.43 -15.06
C ARG A 241 -9.71 -17.95 -14.72
N SER A 242 -10.64 -18.01 -15.68
CA SER A 242 -12.08 -17.96 -15.39
C SER A 242 -12.73 -19.26 -15.83
N ASP A 243 -13.59 -19.80 -14.97
CA ASP A 243 -14.40 -20.99 -15.25
C ASP A 243 -15.85 -20.63 -15.64
N ALA A 244 -16.12 -19.36 -15.97
CA ALA A 244 -17.44 -18.91 -16.40
C ALA A 244 -17.67 -19.35 -17.86
N PRO A 245 -18.64 -20.24 -18.12
CA PRO A 245 -18.91 -20.70 -19.47
C PRO A 245 -19.53 -19.58 -20.30
N GLN A 246 -19.14 -19.50 -21.57
CA GLN A 246 -19.66 -18.52 -22.51
C GLN A 246 -19.80 -19.11 -23.91
N THR A 247 -20.83 -18.68 -24.63
CA THR A 247 -21.03 -19.08 -26.03
C THR A 247 -20.58 -17.95 -26.95
N LEU A 248 -19.60 -18.22 -27.81
CA LEU A 248 -19.15 -17.29 -28.85
C LEU A 248 -19.87 -17.61 -30.15
N ALA A 249 -20.76 -16.73 -30.58
CA ALA A 249 -21.35 -16.79 -31.92
C ALA A 249 -20.29 -16.60 -33.02
N PRO A 250 -20.55 -17.04 -34.27
CA PRO A 250 -19.70 -16.69 -35.42
C PRO A 250 -19.43 -15.19 -35.49
N GLY A 251 -18.16 -14.81 -35.61
CA GLY A 251 -17.69 -13.42 -35.63
C GLY A 251 -17.59 -12.73 -34.26
N GLN A 252 -18.05 -13.36 -33.17
CA GLN A 252 -17.98 -12.77 -31.83
C GLN A 252 -16.56 -12.86 -31.25
N THR A 253 -16.21 -11.85 -30.46
CA THR A 253 -14.95 -11.76 -29.74
C THR A 253 -15.15 -12.00 -28.24
N LEU A 254 -14.31 -12.84 -27.64
CA LEU A 254 -14.09 -12.93 -26.20
C LEU A 254 -12.85 -12.12 -25.84
N THR A 255 -12.99 -11.16 -24.93
CA THR A 255 -11.89 -10.35 -24.38
C THR A 255 -11.66 -10.74 -22.92
N THR A 256 -10.41 -11.02 -22.55
CA THR A 256 -10.03 -11.29 -21.16
C THR A 256 -9.57 -10.01 -20.46
N PRO A 257 -9.62 -9.92 -19.11
CA PRO A 257 -8.98 -8.83 -18.37
C PRO A 257 -7.49 -8.69 -18.72
N THR A 258 -6.98 -7.45 -18.75
CA THR A 258 -5.54 -7.17 -18.91
C THR A 258 -4.77 -7.90 -17.82
N THR A 259 -3.96 -8.87 -18.23
CA THR A 259 -3.21 -9.75 -17.32
C THR A 259 -1.92 -9.06 -16.92
N PHE A 260 -1.66 -9.00 -15.62
CA PHE A 260 -0.43 -8.53 -15.02
C PHE A 260 0.52 -9.72 -14.83
N LEU A 261 1.73 -9.62 -15.38
CA LEU A 261 2.82 -10.57 -15.16
C LEU A 261 4.06 -9.81 -14.71
N ALA A 262 4.70 -10.25 -13.63
CA ALA A 262 5.94 -9.64 -13.15
C ALA A 262 7.01 -10.69 -12.85
N VAL A 263 8.22 -10.50 -13.37
CA VAL A 263 9.43 -11.23 -12.98
C VAL A 263 10.26 -10.34 -12.07
N HIS A 264 10.68 -10.89 -10.92
CA HIS A 264 11.32 -10.09 -9.87
C HIS A 264 12.42 -10.86 -9.12
N ARG A 265 13.09 -10.16 -8.20
CA ARG A 265 14.06 -10.70 -7.24
C ARG A 265 13.59 -10.35 -5.84
N GLY A 266 13.96 -11.20 -4.87
CA GLY A 266 13.43 -11.13 -3.52
C GLY A 266 12.07 -11.81 -3.45
N ASP A 267 11.27 -11.40 -2.47
CA ASP A 267 9.94 -11.95 -2.28
C ASP A 267 8.84 -11.08 -2.92
N PHE A 268 7.60 -11.45 -2.63
CA PHE A 268 6.37 -10.84 -3.14
C PHE A 268 6.21 -9.33 -2.92
N PHE A 269 7.03 -8.66 -2.07
CA PHE A 269 6.85 -7.23 -1.80
C PHE A 269 6.95 -6.38 -3.07
N VAL A 270 8.00 -6.58 -3.88
CA VAL A 270 8.25 -5.79 -5.09
C VAL A 270 7.16 -5.95 -6.15
N PRO A 271 6.69 -7.16 -6.52
CA PRO A 271 5.61 -7.29 -7.49
C PRO A 271 4.26 -6.75 -6.97
N LEU A 272 3.94 -6.88 -5.68
CA LEU A 272 2.71 -6.27 -5.12
C LEU A 272 2.80 -4.74 -5.10
N ASP A 273 3.97 -4.18 -4.78
CA ASP A 273 4.22 -2.74 -4.84
C ASP A 273 4.07 -2.19 -6.27
N ARG A 274 4.54 -2.92 -7.28
CA ARG A 274 4.32 -2.57 -8.69
C ARG A 274 2.84 -2.67 -9.06
N TYR A 275 2.17 -3.73 -8.65
CA TYR A 275 0.75 -3.91 -8.89
C TYR A 275 -0.07 -2.73 -8.36
N ARG A 276 0.13 -2.31 -7.10
CA ARG A 276 -0.59 -1.14 -6.55
C ARG A 276 -0.31 0.15 -7.31
N ARG A 277 0.91 0.36 -7.84
CA ARG A 277 1.25 1.57 -8.60
C ARG A 277 0.51 1.61 -9.93
N LEU A 278 0.38 0.47 -10.60
CA LEU A 278 -0.39 0.36 -11.83
C LEU A 278 -1.89 0.59 -11.56
N MET A 279 -2.43 -0.01 -10.50
CA MET A 279 -3.81 0.23 -10.11
C MET A 279 -4.07 1.70 -9.72
N ALA A 280 -3.14 2.33 -9.00
CA ALA A 280 -3.18 3.75 -8.66
C ALA A 280 -3.17 4.66 -9.92
N ALA A 281 -2.39 4.30 -10.95
CA ALA A 281 -2.39 5.03 -12.22
C ALA A 281 -3.74 4.94 -12.97
N GLN A 282 -4.63 4.03 -12.59
CA GLN A 282 -6.00 3.92 -13.08
C GLN A 282 -7.05 4.49 -12.12
N GLY A 283 -6.62 5.13 -11.01
CA GLY A 283 -7.50 5.75 -10.03
C GLY A 283 -7.80 4.90 -8.79
N LEU A 284 -7.22 3.71 -8.65
CA LEU A 284 -7.39 2.84 -7.47
C LEU A 284 -6.15 2.89 -6.57
N ALA A 285 -5.98 4.00 -5.86
CA ALA A 285 -4.93 4.21 -4.87
C ALA A 285 -5.51 4.19 -3.46
N ALA A 286 -4.81 3.59 -2.50
CA ALA A 286 -5.13 3.75 -1.09
C ALA A 286 -5.03 5.24 -0.69
N PRO A 287 -5.90 5.73 0.22
CA PRO A 287 -5.90 7.13 0.62
C PRO A 287 -4.64 7.46 1.43
N GLU A 288 -4.28 8.74 1.49
CA GLU A 288 -3.29 9.21 2.45
C GLU A 288 -3.95 9.22 3.84
N PRO A 289 -3.51 8.36 4.77
CA PRO A 289 -4.18 8.21 6.05
C PRO A 289 -4.01 9.48 6.90
N PRO A 290 -5.01 9.85 7.72
CA PRO A 290 -4.87 10.95 8.66
C PRO A 290 -3.80 10.60 9.72
N CYS A 291 -3.17 11.62 10.32
CA CYS A 291 -2.14 11.42 11.35
C CYS A 291 -2.64 10.55 12.52
N SER A 292 -3.91 10.70 12.86
CA SER A 292 -4.58 9.97 13.93
C SER A 292 -4.60 8.46 13.69
N ALA A 293 -4.58 8.00 12.44
CA ALA A 293 -4.54 6.57 12.10
C ALA A 293 -3.28 5.87 12.65
N TYR A 294 -2.18 6.60 12.85
CA TYR A 294 -0.93 6.05 13.39
C TYR A 294 -0.85 6.04 14.92
N GLU A 295 -1.88 6.44 15.65
CA GLU A 295 -1.78 6.52 17.11
C GLU A 295 -2.17 5.21 17.80
N ALA A 296 -1.52 4.93 18.93
CA ALA A 296 -1.74 3.71 19.72
C ALA A 296 -3.18 3.59 20.21
N GLN A 297 -3.69 2.36 20.24
CA GLN A 297 -5.12 2.08 20.45
C GLN A 297 -5.39 1.16 21.63
N TRP A 298 -6.42 1.47 22.41
CA TRP A 298 -7.03 0.54 23.34
C TRP A 298 -8.44 0.21 22.86
N CYS A 299 -8.83 -1.07 22.95
CA CYS A 299 -10.12 -1.56 22.51
C CYS A 299 -10.88 -2.26 23.64
N ALA A 300 -12.14 -1.88 23.82
CA ALA A 300 -13.03 -2.45 24.81
C ALA A 300 -13.46 -3.90 24.52
N TRP A 301 -13.09 -4.46 23.34
CA TRP A 301 -13.31 -5.88 23.02
C TRP A 301 -12.71 -6.84 24.06
N GLY A 302 -11.77 -6.35 24.88
CA GLY A 302 -11.28 -7.05 26.06
C GLY A 302 -12.39 -7.54 26.98
N TYR A 303 -13.52 -6.84 27.04
CA TYR A 303 -14.72 -7.23 27.79
C TYR A 303 -15.70 -8.08 26.98
N GLU A 304 -15.50 -8.21 25.67
CA GLU A 304 -16.44 -8.81 24.72
C GLU A 304 -17.85 -8.17 24.81
N ARG A 305 -18.88 -8.88 24.37
CA ARG A 305 -20.26 -8.37 24.35
C ARG A 305 -20.84 -8.10 25.75
N ASP A 306 -20.24 -8.62 26.81
CA ASP A 306 -20.71 -8.45 28.19
C ASP A 306 -20.13 -7.21 28.89
N PHE A 307 -19.55 -6.27 28.15
CA PHE A 307 -19.05 -5.02 28.71
C PHE A 307 -20.17 -4.19 29.39
N SER A 308 -19.74 -3.30 30.30
CA SER A 308 -20.59 -2.24 30.87
C SER A 308 -19.93 -0.88 30.66
N LEU A 309 -20.74 0.19 30.63
CA LEU A 309 -20.21 1.56 30.59
C LEU A 309 -19.32 1.89 31.79
N ASP A 310 -19.61 1.32 32.96
CA ASP A 310 -18.81 1.52 34.16
C ASP A 310 -17.42 0.90 34.00
N PHE A 311 -17.30 -0.30 33.42
CA PHE A 311 -16.01 -0.91 33.12
C PHE A 311 -15.20 -0.08 32.13
N VAL A 312 -15.84 0.37 31.04
CA VAL A 312 -15.17 1.22 30.05
C VAL A 312 -14.66 2.50 30.73
N ARG A 313 -15.51 3.23 31.46
CA ARG A 313 -15.14 4.47 32.16
C ARG A 313 -14.05 4.27 33.22
N ALA A 314 -14.08 3.15 33.95
CA ALA A 314 -13.04 2.80 34.92
C ALA A 314 -11.70 2.47 34.25
N THR A 315 -11.72 2.00 33.00
CA THR A 315 -10.51 1.66 32.23
C THR A 315 -9.86 2.90 31.62
N LEU A 316 -10.64 3.89 31.17
CA LEU A 316 -10.14 5.09 30.46
C LEU A 316 -8.97 5.81 31.17
N PRO A 317 -8.94 5.99 32.52
CA PRO A 317 -7.78 6.56 33.20
C PRO A 317 -6.48 5.77 32.95
N LYS A 318 -6.54 4.42 32.95
CA LYS A 318 -5.38 3.57 32.66
C LYS A 318 -4.95 3.64 31.20
N VAL A 319 -5.92 3.74 30.29
CA VAL A 319 -5.66 3.96 28.85
C VAL A 319 -4.87 5.25 28.64
N GLN A 320 -5.33 6.34 29.27
CA GLN A 320 -4.67 7.64 29.23
C GLN A 320 -3.27 7.58 29.87
N GLU A 321 -3.15 6.95 31.04
CA GLU A 321 -1.90 6.80 31.79
C GLU A 321 -0.83 6.04 31.01
N LEU A 322 -1.22 5.02 30.24
CA LEU A 322 -0.31 4.22 29.40
C LEU A 322 0.02 4.89 28.06
N GLY A 323 -0.59 6.04 27.74
CA GLY A 323 -0.26 6.82 26.55
C GLY A 323 -0.97 6.40 25.27
N PHE A 324 -2.02 5.59 25.36
CA PHE A 324 -2.91 5.33 24.22
C PHE A 324 -3.69 6.60 23.85
N LYS A 325 -4.02 6.75 22.56
CA LYS A 325 -4.72 7.93 22.03
C LYS A 325 -6.09 7.61 21.48
N TRP A 326 -6.36 6.34 21.16
CA TRP A 326 -7.69 5.87 20.79
C TRP A 326 -8.29 5.00 21.89
N ALA A 327 -9.58 5.23 22.15
CA ALA A 327 -10.45 4.32 22.87
C ALA A 327 -11.53 3.81 21.90
N VAL A 328 -11.52 2.51 21.65
CA VAL A 328 -12.45 1.84 20.73
C VAL A 328 -13.55 1.16 21.55
N LEU A 329 -14.81 1.52 21.30
CA LEU A 329 -15.96 0.77 21.79
C LEU A 329 -16.33 -0.30 20.74
N ASP A 330 -16.19 -1.56 21.13
CA ASP A 330 -16.30 -2.71 20.21
C ASP A 330 -17.70 -3.35 20.17
N ASP A 331 -17.85 -4.52 19.54
CA ASP A 331 -19.11 -5.24 19.35
C ASP A 331 -19.89 -5.44 20.66
N GLY A 332 -21.19 -5.11 20.61
CA GLY A 332 -22.16 -5.36 21.67
C GLY A 332 -22.83 -4.10 22.21
N TRP A 333 -22.51 -2.92 21.68
CA TRP A 333 -23.19 -1.67 22.05
C TRP A 333 -24.58 -1.54 21.44
N GLN A 334 -24.74 -2.14 20.26
CA GLN A 334 -25.94 -2.12 19.45
C GLN A 334 -26.99 -3.14 19.91
N VAL A 335 -28.25 -2.95 19.52
CA VAL A 335 -29.32 -3.93 19.80
C VAL A 335 -29.03 -5.29 19.14
N ARG A 336 -28.57 -5.28 17.88
CA ARG A 336 -28.06 -6.44 17.11
C ARG A 336 -27.50 -5.98 15.77
N THR A 337 -26.86 -6.88 15.02
CA THR A 337 -26.39 -6.62 13.65
C THR A 337 -27.55 -6.16 12.75
N GLY A 338 -27.39 -5.01 12.10
CA GLY A 338 -28.43 -4.34 11.31
C GLY A 338 -29.21 -3.26 12.07
N ASP A 339 -29.43 -3.43 13.38
CA ASP A 339 -30.10 -2.43 14.23
C ASP A 339 -29.05 -1.58 14.97
N TRP A 340 -28.40 -0.65 14.26
CA TRP A 340 -27.29 0.20 14.75
C TRP A 340 -27.73 1.33 15.69
N ARG A 341 -28.48 0.98 16.74
CA ARG A 341 -28.94 1.85 17.83
C ARG A 341 -28.49 1.28 19.18
N PRO A 342 -28.19 2.12 20.18
CA PRO A 342 -27.65 1.65 21.46
C PRO A 342 -28.66 0.76 22.19
N ASP A 343 -28.19 -0.37 22.73
CA ASP A 343 -28.97 -1.25 23.60
C ASP A 343 -29.29 -0.52 24.92
N LEU A 344 -30.57 -0.24 25.17
CA LEU A 344 -31.02 0.49 26.36
C LEU A 344 -30.71 -0.23 27.69
N ALA A 345 -30.43 -1.53 27.67
CA ALA A 345 -29.96 -2.24 28.85
C ALA A 345 -28.55 -1.80 29.28
N LYS A 346 -27.70 -1.43 28.31
CA LYS A 346 -26.32 -0.97 28.55
C LYS A 346 -26.19 0.55 28.50
N PHE A 347 -27.09 1.21 27.77
CA PHE A 347 -27.17 2.66 27.57
C PHE A 347 -28.56 3.16 27.97
N PRO A 348 -28.89 3.27 29.27
CA PRO A 348 -30.24 3.60 29.73
C PRO A 348 -30.80 4.94 29.23
N ARG A 349 -29.92 5.89 28.87
CA ARG A 349 -30.30 7.18 28.26
C ARG A 349 -30.14 7.19 26.73
N GLY A 350 -29.93 6.03 26.12
CA GLY A 350 -29.79 5.84 24.68
C GLY A 350 -28.64 6.65 24.08
N GLU A 351 -28.95 7.42 23.04
CA GLU A 351 -27.97 8.25 22.32
C GLU A 351 -27.23 9.27 23.21
N GLU A 352 -27.85 9.74 24.29
CA GLU A 352 -27.20 10.67 25.21
C GLU A 352 -26.05 10.02 26.00
N ASP A 353 -26.11 8.71 26.25
CA ASP A 353 -24.99 7.98 26.84
C ASP A 353 -23.84 7.80 25.85
N MET A 354 -24.13 7.64 24.56
CA MET A 354 -23.11 7.59 23.49
C MET A 354 -22.33 8.92 23.42
N LYS A 355 -23.05 10.05 23.34
CA LYS A 355 -22.45 11.39 23.36
C LYS A 355 -21.66 11.65 24.63
N ALA A 356 -22.19 11.25 25.79
CA ALA A 356 -21.51 11.43 27.07
C ALA A 356 -20.23 10.58 27.21
N LEU A 357 -20.18 9.40 26.58
CA LEU A 357 -18.97 8.57 26.52
C LEU A 357 -17.91 9.24 25.63
N VAL A 358 -18.29 9.70 24.43
CA VAL A 358 -17.40 10.43 23.52
C VAL A 358 -16.81 11.67 24.20
N ALA A 359 -17.64 12.48 24.85
CA ALA A 359 -17.20 13.67 25.58
C ALA A 359 -16.19 13.34 26.71
N ASP A 360 -16.38 12.23 27.43
CA ASP A 360 -15.46 11.77 28.48
C ASP A 360 -14.09 11.33 27.89
N ILE A 361 -14.11 10.63 26.74
CA ILE A 361 -12.89 10.25 26.01
C ILE A 361 -12.14 11.51 25.51
N HIS A 362 -12.85 12.47 24.91
CA HIS A 362 -12.27 13.73 24.43
C HIS A 362 -11.71 14.60 25.56
N ALA A 363 -12.38 14.67 26.71
CA ALA A 363 -11.90 15.40 27.89
C ALA A 363 -10.56 14.87 28.43
N ARG A 364 -10.17 13.65 28.04
CA ARG A 364 -8.89 13.01 28.38
C ARG A 364 -7.81 13.18 27.30
N GLY A 365 -8.13 13.89 26.22
CA GLY A 365 -7.24 14.08 25.07
C GLY A 365 -7.07 12.83 24.21
N MET A 366 -8.05 11.92 24.25
CA MET A 366 -8.13 10.72 23.41
C MET A 366 -9.22 10.88 22.35
N LYS A 367 -9.24 9.98 21.36
CA LYS A 367 -10.23 9.90 20.28
C LYS A 367 -11.11 8.67 20.48
N ALA A 368 -12.38 8.78 20.11
CA ALA A 368 -13.38 7.73 20.24
C ALA A 368 -13.60 7.04 18.89
N ARG A 369 -13.57 5.71 18.85
CA ARG A 369 -13.91 4.90 17.66
C ARG A 369 -15.04 3.93 18.00
N LEU A 370 -15.97 3.74 17.07
CA LEU A 370 -17.09 2.80 17.25
C LEU A 370 -17.01 1.62 16.27
N TRP A 371 -17.26 0.42 16.77
CA TRP A 371 -17.37 -0.78 15.97
C TRP A 371 -18.72 -0.89 15.26
N ILE A 372 -18.72 -1.32 14.00
CA ILE A 372 -19.89 -1.74 13.23
C ILE A 372 -19.55 -2.93 12.30
N ALA A 373 -20.54 -3.76 11.98
CA ALA A 373 -20.45 -4.80 10.96
C ALA A 373 -21.47 -4.53 9.84
N PRO A 374 -21.24 -3.49 9.01
CA PRO A 374 -22.15 -3.11 7.93
C PRO A 374 -22.28 -4.24 6.90
N LEU A 375 -23.24 -4.12 5.98
CA LEU A 375 -23.54 -5.13 4.95
C LEU A 375 -24.09 -6.48 5.49
N ALA A 376 -24.36 -6.57 6.79
CA ALA A 376 -24.99 -7.71 7.43
C ALA A 376 -26.25 -7.29 8.19
N VAL A 377 -27.23 -8.20 8.25
CA VAL A 377 -28.47 -8.02 9.01
C VAL A 377 -28.85 -9.30 9.75
N ALA A 378 -29.16 -9.21 11.04
CA ALA A 378 -29.50 -10.37 11.86
C ALA A 378 -30.98 -10.80 11.67
N PRO A 379 -31.29 -12.11 11.78
CA PRO A 379 -32.66 -12.58 11.92
C PRO A 379 -33.40 -11.89 13.07
N GLY A 380 -34.64 -11.47 12.81
CA GLY A 380 -35.49 -10.81 13.81
C GLY A 380 -35.04 -9.40 14.21
N SER A 381 -34.21 -8.74 13.40
CA SER A 381 -33.99 -7.29 13.51
C SER A 381 -35.17 -6.51 12.94
N ASP A 382 -35.33 -5.27 13.41
CA ASP A 382 -36.31 -4.35 12.84
C ASP A 382 -35.93 -4.04 11.39
N GLU A 383 -34.63 -3.85 11.12
CA GLU A 383 -34.12 -3.62 9.77
C GLU A 383 -34.50 -4.74 8.79
N LEU A 384 -34.41 -6.02 9.21
CA LEU A 384 -34.81 -7.13 8.35
C LEU A 384 -36.33 -7.17 8.16
N HIS A 385 -37.11 -6.84 9.21
CA HIS A 385 -38.57 -6.80 9.11
C HIS A 385 -39.03 -5.74 8.10
N ASP A 386 -38.49 -4.54 8.20
CA ASP A 386 -38.90 -3.38 7.40
C ASP A 386 -38.27 -3.36 6.00
N HIS A 387 -37.09 -3.97 5.85
CA HIS A 387 -36.25 -3.89 4.65
C HIS A 387 -35.77 -5.24 4.12
N THR A 388 -36.65 -6.24 4.09
CA THR A 388 -36.40 -7.52 3.39
C THR A 388 -35.95 -7.33 1.92
N ASP A 389 -36.35 -6.22 1.28
CA ASP A 389 -35.93 -5.88 -0.06
C ASP A 389 -34.43 -5.59 -0.18
N MET A 390 -33.70 -5.29 0.90
CA MET A 390 -32.24 -5.08 0.87
C MET A 390 -31.43 -6.38 0.81
N LEU A 391 -32.04 -7.55 1.04
CA LEU A 391 -31.34 -8.84 1.08
C LEU A 391 -30.67 -9.19 -0.25
N LEU A 392 -29.43 -9.68 -0.16
CA LEU A 392 -28.75 -10.33 -1.28
C LEU A 392 -29.30 -11.76 -1.45
N LEU A 393 -29.86 -12.05 -2.61
CA LEU A 393 -30.48 -13.33 -2.92
C LEU A 393 -29.73 -14.08 -4.02
N ASP A 394 -29.64 -15.41 -3.90
CA ASP A 394 -29.14 -16.28 -4.95
C ASP A 394 -30.20 -16.56 -6.04
N HIS A 395 -29.83 -17.33 -7.05
CA HIS A 395 -30.70 -17.65 -8.19
C HIS A 395 -31.99 -18.41 -7.84
N ASP A 396 -32.06 -19.07 -6.68
CA ASP A 396 -33.23 -19.77 -6.17
C ASP A 396 -34.07 -18.88 -5.24
N GLY A 397 -33.63 -17.64 -4.99
CA GLY A 397 -34.26 -16.71 -4.08
C GLY A 397 -33.87 -16.92 -2.61
N ALA A 398 -32.86 -17.74 -2.32
CA ALA A 398 -32.37 -17.94 -0.96
C ALA A 398 -31.42 -16.81 -0.53
N VAL A 399 -31.41 -16.50 0.77
CA VAL A 399 -30.52 -15.49 1.34
C VAL A 399 -29.09 -16.00 1.45
N GLN A 400 -28.13 -15.13 1.18
CA GLN A 400 -26.72 -15.43 1.43
C GLN A 400 -26.38 -15.24 2.92
N ASN A 401 -25.78 -16.26 3.53
CA ASN A 401 -25.49 -16.28 4.97
C ASN A 401 -24.16 -15.59 5.32
N VAL A 402 -24.17 -14.86 6.44
CA VAL A 402 -23.00 -14.44 7.21
C VAL A 402 -22.94 -15.30 8.47
N THR A 403 -22.18 -16.40 8.39
CA THR A 403 -22.30 -17.51 9.36
C THR A 403 -21.81 -17.17 10.75
N TRP A 404 -20.71 -16.41 10.86
CA TRP A 404 -20.12 -16.05 12.15
C TRP A 404 -21.04 -15.18 13.02
N TRP A 405 -21.77 -14.25 12.41
CA TRP A 405 -22.74 -13.38 13.10
C TRP A 405 -24.16 -13.92 13.11
N ASN A 406 -24.41 -15.13 12.59
CA ASN A 406 -25.75 -15.66 12.37
C ASN A 406 -26.65 -14.61 11.69
N SER A 407 -26.17 -14.05 10.58
CA SER A 407 -26.77 -12.91 9.88
C SER A 407 -26.90 -13.20 8.38
N PHE A 408 -27.51 -12.30 7.63
CA PHE A 408 -27.65 -12.36 6.17
C PHE A 408 -26.94 -11.18 5.50
N TYR A 409 -26.50 -11.37 4.27
CA TYR A 409 -25.96 -10.29 3.46
C TYR A 409 -27.04 -9.31 3.01
N LEU A 410 -26.71 -8.02 3.06
CA LEU A 410 -27.38 -6.99 2.29
C LEU A 410 -26.71 -6.83 0.93
N CYS A 411 -27.44 -6.40 -0.09
CA CYS A 411 -26.85 -6.11 -1.40
C CYS A 411 -26.11 -4.76 -1.35
N PRO A 412 -24.79 -4.71 -1.66
CA PRO A 412 -23.98 -3.50 -1.54
C PRO A 412 -24.31 -2.43 -2.60
N VAL A 413 -24.94 -2.82 -3.70
CA VAL A 413 -25.23 -1.96 -4.85
C VAL A 413 -26.65 -1.40 -4.79
N TYR A 414 -27.51 -1.95 -3.93
CA TYR A 414 -28.86 -1.46 -3.81
C TYR A 414 -28.87 -0.07 -3.16
N ALA A 415 -29.52 0.89 -3.81
CA ALA A 415 -29.49 2.30 -3.42
C ALA A 415 -29.98 2.54 -1.98
N LYS A 416 -30.98 1.78 -1.52
CA LYS A 416 -31.46 1.92 -0.13
C LYS A 416 -30.42 1.42 0.88
N THR A 417 -29.69 0.35 0.58
CA THR A 417 -28.60 -0.15 1.43
C THR A 417 -27.51 0.91 1.60
N GLN A 418 -27.11 1.57 0.51
CA GLN A 418 -26.11 2.65 0.54
C GLN A 418 -26.62 3.89 1.29
N ALA A 419 -27.88 4.28 1.07
CA ALA A 419 -28.49 5.40 1.79
C ALA A 419 -28.59 5.14 3.29
N HIS A 420 -28.97 3.91 3.68
CA HIS A 420 -28.99 3.50 5.09
C HIS A 420 -27.59 3.60 5.70
N LEU A 421 -26.56 3.06 5.04
CA LEU A 421 -25.17 3.16 5.48
C LEU A 421 -24.75 4.62 5.72
N ALA A 422 -24.99 5.51 4.75
CA ALA A 422 -24.63 6.92 4.88
C ALA A 422 -25.32 7.59 6.08
N ALA A 423 -26.60 7.28 6.31
CA ALA A 423 -27.35 7.78 7.47
C ALA A 423 -26.79 7.25 8.80
N THR A 424 -26.43 5.96 8.87
CA THR A 424 -25.78 5.36 10.05
C THR A 424 -24.43 6.03 10.34
N VAL A 425 -23.62 6.27 9.31
CA VAL A 425 -22.32 6.94 9.46
C VAL A 425 -22.48 8.38 9.94
N GLN A 426 -23.42 9.14 9.35
CA GLN A 426 -23.73 10.51 9.78
C GLN A 426 -24.19 10.55 11.24
N LYS A 427 -25.02 9.59 11.68
CA LYS A 427 -25.45 9.47 13.07
C LYS A 427 -24.26 9.23 14.01
N ILE A 428 -23.38 8.28 13.68
CA ILE A 428 -22.25 7.90 14.55
C ILE A 428 -21.20 9.02 14.63
N ILE A 429 -20.75 9.52 13.48
CA ILE A 429 -19.64 10.49 13.43
C ILE A 429 -20.16 11.92 13.63
N GLY A 430 -21.22 12.30 12.91
CA GLY A 430 -21.76 13.66 12.93
C GLY A 430 -22.56 13.98 14.19
N ASP A 431 -23.51 13.12 14.58
CA ASP A 431 -24.42 13.43 15.70
C ASP A 431 -23.85 13.00 17.07
N TRP A 432 -23.21 11.83 17.15
CA TRP A 432 -22.63 11.34 18.41
C TRP A 432 -21.18 11.81 18.65
N GLY A 433 -20.49 12.24 17.59
CA GLY A 433 -19.16 12.85 17.69
C GLY A 433 -17.99 11.85 17.72
N PHE A 434 -18.18 10.59 17.30
CA PHE A 434 -17.07 9.65 17.18
C PHE A 434 -16.05 10.12 16.13
N ASP A 435 -14.78 9.85 16.37
CA ASP A 435 -13.66 10.24 15.49
C ASP A 435 -13.34 9.18 14.44
N GLY A 436 -14.06 8.05 14.40
CA GLY A 436 -13.81 7.01 13.42
C GLY A 436 -14.64 5.76 13.63
N LEU A 437 -14.48 4.82 12.70
CA LEU A 437 -15.18 3.55 12.67
C LEU A 437 -14.19 2.39 12.64
N LYS A 438 -14.51 1.32 13.37
CA LYS A 438 -13.95 -0.01 13.18
C LYS A 438 -14.99 -0.85 12.44
N VAL A 439 -14.73 -1.13 11.18
CA VAL A 439 -15.64 -1.80 10.25
C VAL A 439 -15.20 -3.24 10.12
N ASP A 440 -15.96 -4.16 10.68
CA ASP A 440 -15.48 -5.52 10.97
C ASP A 440 -16.32 -6.61 10.32
N GLY A 441 -15.64 -7.62 9.79
CA GLY A 441 -16.23 -8.87 9.33
C GLY A 441 -15.64 -9.49 8.08
N GLN A 442 -15.46 -10.81 8.06
CA GLN A 442 -14.99 -11.52 6.85
C GLN A 442 -15.89 -11.31 5.64
N HIS A 443 -17.19 -11.07 5.86
CA HIS A 443 -18.19 -10.87 4.81
C HIS A 443 -17.97 -9.57 4.03
N LEU A 444 -17.22 -8.64 4.61
CA LEU A 444 -16.85 -7.36 4.01
C LEU A 444 -15.96 -7.53 2.78
N ASN A 445 -15.20 -8.62 2.71
CA ASN A 445 -14.17 -8.78 1.70
C ASN A 445 -14.71 -9.19 0.32
N GLY A 446 -15.92 -9.73 0.25
CA GLY A 446 -16.56 -10.15 -0.99
C GLY A 446 -18.02 -10.51 -0.80
N VAL A 447 -18.79 -10.40 -1.88
CA VAL A 447 -20.20 -10.78 -1.95
C VAL A 447 -20.44 -11.79 -3.09
N ALA A 448 -21.57 -12.49 -3.04
CA ALA A 448 -22.03 -13.34 -4.13
C ALA A 448 -22.80 -12.53 -5.20
N PRO A 449 -22.94 -13.04 -6.44
CA PRO A 449 -23.87 -12.49 -7.42
C PRO A 449 -25.31 -12.41 -6.86
N CYS A 450 -25.99 -11.29 -7.08
CA CYS A 450 -27.33 -11.02 -6.53
C CYS A 450 -28.41 -11.16 -7.61
N PHE A 451 -29.40 -12.02 -7.37
CA PHE A 451 -30.53 -12.27 -8.28
C PHE A 451 -31.83 -11.60 -7.81
N ASN A 452 -31.76 -10.76 -6.78
CA ASN A 452 -32.93 -10.05 -6.29
C ASN A 452 -33.42 -9.02 -7.32
N LEU A 453 -34.58 -9.28 -7.93
CA LEU A 453 -35.17 -8.43 -8.97
C LEU A 453 -35.47 -7.00 -8.49
N ALA A 454 -35.67 -6.81 -7.18
CA ALA A 454 -35.92 -5.49 -6.60
C ALA A 454 -34.72 -4.53 -6.74
N HIS A 455 -33.52 -5.06 -6.95
CA HIS A 455 -32.29 -4.26 -7.05
C HIS A 455 -32.02 -3.75 -8.47
N GLY A 456 -32.68 -4.29 -9.48
CA GLY A 456 -32.57 -3.81 -10.86
C GLY A 456 -31.17 -3.99 -11.48
N HIS A 457 -30.43 -5.01 -11.06
CA HIS A 457 -29.14 -5.33 -11.67
C HIS A 457 -29.28 -5.62 -13.17
N ALA A 458 -28.32 -5.16 -13.97
CA ALA A 458 -28.25 -5.56 -15.37
C ALA A 458 -27.80 -7.02 -15.48
N ARG A 459 -26.92 -7.45 -14.56
CA ARG A 459 -26.49 -8.84 -14.38
C ARG A 459 -26.26 -9.14 -12.90
N PRO A 460 -26.44 -10.39 -12.45
CA PRO A 460 -26.23 -10.73 -11.03
C PRO A 460 -24.85 -10.37 -10.49
N GLU A 461 -23.80 -10.42 -11.33
CA GLU A 461 -22.42 -10.09 -10.97
C GLU A 461 -22.21 -8.60 -10.65
N ASP A 462 -23.16 -7.73 -10.96
CA ASP A 462 -23.06 -6.30 -10.64
C ASP A 462 -22.85 -6.10 -9.13
N SER A 463 -23.45 -6.94 -8.27
CA SER A 463 -23.21 -6.90 -6.81
C SER A 463 -21.74 -7.12 -6.45
N VAL A 464 -21.03 -7.95 -7.20
CA VAL A 464 -19.61 -8.28 -7.02
C VAL A 464 -18.73 -7.17 -7.58
N GLU A 465 -18.99 -6.76 -8.82
CA GLU A 465 -18.17 -5.79 -9.56
C GLU A 465 -18.23 -4.38 -8.93
N HIS A 466 -19.33 -4.05 -8.26
CA HIS A 466 -19.58 -2.75 -7.64
C HIS A 466 -19.55 -2.76 -6.10
N LEU A 467 -19.00 -3.80 -5.46
CA LEU A 467 -18.85 -3.82 -4.00
C LEU A 467 -18.06 -2.60 -3.47
N ALA A 468 -17.04 -2.15 -4.21
CA ALA A 468 -16.21 -1.01 -3.82
C ALA A 468 -17.01 0.30 -3.70
N ASP A 469 -18.14 0.45 -4.41
CA ASP A 469 -19.01 1.63 -4.32
C ASP A 469 -19.66 1.74 -2.93
N TYR A 470 -19.93 0.62 -2.26
CA TYR A 470 -20.43 0.60 -0.89
C TYR A 470 -19.39 1.17 0.10
N TYR A 471 -18.12 0.80 -0.07
CA TYR A 471 -17.02 1.33 0.73
C TYR A 471 -16.75 2.80 0.45
N ARG A 472 -16.90 3.22 -0.81
CA ARG A 472 -16.83 4.63 -1.18
C ARG A 472 -17.86 5.45 -0.41
N VAL A 473 -19.12 4.99 -0.36
CA VAL A 473 -20.17 5.66 0.43
C VAL A 473 -19.82 5.73 1.91
N LEU A 474 -19.32 4.64 2.50
CA LEU A 474 -18.86 4.60 3.90
C LEU A 474 -17.77 5.64 4.17
N HIS A 475 -16.72 5.65 3.34
CA HIS A 475 -15.55 6.51 3.49
C HIS A 475 -15.89 7.99 3.26
N GLU A 476 -16.58 8.30 2.16
CA GLU A 476 -17.01 9.67 1.83
C GLU A 476 -17.96 10.22 2.91
N SER A 477 -18.89 9.41 3.43
CA SER A 477 -19.79 9.85 4.51
C SER A 477 -19.04 10.14 5.81
N ALA A 478 -18.04 9.30 6.14
CA ALA A 478 -17.23 9.49 7.34
C ALA A 478 -16.41 10.78 7.25
N HIS A 479 -15.73 11.01 6.13
CA HIS A 479 -14.92 12.22 5.92
C HIS A 479 -15.74 13.49 5.71
N ALA A 480 -16.97 13.38 5.20
CA ALA A 480 -17.90 14.51 5.14
C ALA A 480 -18.33 14.97 6.54
N ALA A 481 -18.57 14.03 7.45
CA ALA A 481 -18.93 14.33 8.84
C ALA A 481 -17.72 14.79 9.68
N ASN A 482 -16.55 14.17 9.48
CA ASN A 482 -15.29 14.56 10.10
C ASN A 482 -14.13 14.27 9.13
N ALA A 483 -13.49 15.31 8.60
CA ALA A 483 -12.40 15.16 7.62
C ALA A 483 -11.20 14.34 8.14
N GLU A 484 -11.04 14.23 9.46
CA GLU A 484 -9.99 13.45 10.13
C GLU A 484 -10.48 12.11 10.68
N ALA A 485 -11.68 11.69 10.28
CA ALA A 485 -12.21 10.38 10.63
C ALA A 485 -11.23 9.27 10.21
N VAL A 486 -11.11 8.24 11.04
CA VAL A 486 -10.39 7.01 10.66
C VAL A 486 -11.38 5.90 10.38
N VAL A 487 -11.42 5.44 9.13
CA VAL A 487 -12.13 4.22 8.74
C VAL A 487 -11.14 3.05 8.75
N GLU A 488 -11.19 2.25 9.81
CA GLU A 488 -10.46 0.99 9.92
C GLU A 488 -11.33 -0.15 9.36
N VAL A 489 -10.85 -0.90 8.36
CA VAL A 489 -11.60 -2.02 7.76
C VAL A 489 -10.89 -3.33 8.07
N CYS A 490 -11.57 -4.22 8.80
CA CYS A 490 -11.06 -5.51 9.29
C CYS A 490 -11.86 -6.67 8.67
N PRO A 491 -11.34 -7.38 7.64
CA PRO A 491 -12.01 -8.52 7.06
C PRO A 491 -11.69 -9.85 7.79
N CYS A 492 -11.53 -9.80 9.12
CA CYS A 492 -11.30 -10.93 10.05
C CYS A 492 -10.33 -12.03 9.56
N GLY A 493 -9.08 -11.63 9.25
CA GLY A 493 -7.97 -12.53 8.99
C GLY A 493 -7.82 -13.00 7.56
N THR A 494 -8.75 -12.60 6.69
CA THR A 494 -8.73 -12.91 5.26
C THR A 494 -7.77 -12.02 4.48
N GLY A 495 -7.37 -12.47 3.28
CA GLY A 495 -6.58 -11.65 2.37
C GLY A 495 -7.43 -10.48 1.86
N TYR A 496 -6.94 -9.25 1.96
CA TYR A 496 -7.73 -8.05 1.68
C TYR A 496 -8.12 -7.93 0.20
N ALA A 497 -9.38 -7.56 -0.04
CA ALA A 497 -9.90 -7.16 -1.32
C ALA A 497 -9.26 -5.85 -1.76
N PHE A 498 -8.39 -5.91 -2.76
CA PHE A 498 -7.61 -4.77 -3.21
C PHE A 498 -8.51 -3.60 -3.65
N HIS A 499 -9.64 -3.90 -4.30
CA HIS A 499 -10.59 -2.90 -4.79
C HIS A 499 -11.25 -2.07 -3.68
N ASN A 500 -11.24 -2.54 -2.44
CA ASN A 500 -11.77 -1.78 -1.29
C ASN A 500 -10.70 -0.86 -0.67
N MET A 501 -9.41 -1.07 -0.97
CA MET A 501 -8.30 -0.31 -0.38
C MET A 501 -8.34 1.21 -0.60
N PRO A 502 -8.92 1.75 -1.69
CA PRO A 502 -9.09 3.20 -1.85
C PRO A 502 -9.98 3.87 -0.80
N PHE A 503 -10.72 3.09 -0.01
CA PHE A 503 -11.73 3.57 0.92
C PHE A 503 -11.49 3.06 2.35
N MET A 504 -10.23 2.83 2.71
CA MET A 504 -9.80 2.45 4.06
C MET A 504 -8.58 3.27 4.48
N ASP A 505 -8.64 3.90 5.64
CA ASP A 505 -7.54 4.70 6.17
C ASP A 505 -6.56 3.83 6.98
N GLN A 506 -7.06 2.75 7.56
CA GLN A 506 -6.30 1.83 8.39
C GLN A 506 -6.70 0.37 8.14
N ALA A 507 -5.70 -0.51 8.11
CA ALA A 507 -5.91 -1.94 7.93
C ALA A 507 -5.24 -2.71 9.09
N PRO A 508 -5.99 -3.46 9.91
CA PRO A 508 -5.41 -4.29 10.96
C PRO A 508 -4.90 -5.64 10.43
N ALA A 509 -4.02 -6.31 11.19
CA ALA A 509 -3.63 -7.71 10.96
C ALA A 509 -4.86 -8.64 10.90
N SER A 510 -5.98 -8.19 11.47
CA SER A 510 -7.30 -8.79 11.44
C SER A 510 -7.28 -10.17 12.09
N ASP A 511 -7.43 -10.20 13.41
CA ASP A 511 -7.40 -11.41 14.22
C ASP A 511 -6.21 -12.34 13.92
N PRO A 512 -4.96 -11.86 14.02
CA PRO A 512 -3.80 -12.72 13.81
C PRO A 512 -3.80 -13.86 14.85
N THR A 513 -3.39 -15.06 14.44
CA THR A 513 -3.24 -16.21 15.36
C THR A 513 -1.80 -16.42 15.82
N SER A 514 -0.87 -15.58 15.34
CA SER A 514 0.54 -15.62 15.70
C SER A 514 1.23 -14.31 15.37
N SER A 515 2.38 -14.08 16.00
CA SER A 515 3.27 -12.98 15.64
C SER A 515 3.80 -13.06 14.19
N TRP A 516 3.88 -14.26 13.62
CA TRP A 516 4.21 -14.43 12.19
C TRP A 516 3.14 -13.78 11.30
N GLN A 517 1.86 -13.97 11.62
CA GLN A 517 0.76 -13.33 10.90
C GLN A 517 0.81 -11.81 11.03
N VAL A 518 1.13 -11.27 12.20
CA VAL A 518 1.33 -9.81 12.38
C VAL A 518 2.38 -9.28 11.40
N ARG A 519 3.49 -10.00 11.20
CA ARG A 519 4.60 -9.52 10.37
C ARG A 519 4.39 -9.76 8.88
N HIS A 520 3.99 -10.95 8.44
CA HIS A 520 3.82 -11.19 7.00
C HIS A 520 2.62 -10.43 6.42
N LYS A 521 1.53 -10.25 7.19
CA LYS A 521 0.38 -9.43 6.78
C LYS A 521 0.76 -7.96 6.71
N GLY A 522 1.53 -7.46 7.69
CA GLY A 522 2.04 -6.08 7.66
C GLY A 522 2.94 -5.80 6.47
N LYS A 523 3.85 -6.73 6.12
CA LYS A 523 4.66 -6.63 4.90
C LYS A 523 3.78 -6.56 3.64
N THR A 524 2.74 -7.39 3.58
CA THR A 524 1.79 -7.43 2.45
C THR A 524 1.01 -6.12 2.32
N LEU A 525 0.41 -5.63 3.40
CA LEU A 525 -0.41 -4.42 3.37
C LEU A 525 0.44 -3.18 3.07
N LYS A 526 1.68 -3.10 3.57
CA LYS A 526 2.62 -2.04 3.18
C LYS A 526 3.12 -2.17 1.73
N ALA A 527 3.00 -3.34 1.10
CA ALA A 527 3.23 -3.48 -0.34
C ALA A 527 2.01 -3.00 -1.16
N LEU A 528 0.79 -3.25 -0.68
CA LEU A 528 -0.45 -3.00 -1.44
C LEU A 528 -1.03 -1.60 -1.23
N MET A 529 -1.03 -1.10 -0.01
CA MET A 529 -1.48 0.27 0.32
C MET A 529 -0.34 1.29 0.22
N GLY A 530 0.91 0.81 0.19
CA GLY A 530 2.12 1.63 0.09
C GLY A 530 2.96 1.60 1.37
N PRO A 531 4.25 1.97 1.28
CA PRO A 531 5.21 1.72 2.36
C PRO A 531 4.96 2.55 3.62
N TRP A 532 4.07 3.54 3.56
CA TRP A 532 3.61 4.36 4.68
C TRP A 532 2.25 3.94 5.23
N ALA A 533 1.63 2.87 4.72
CA ALA A 533 0.29 2.49 5.13
C ALA A 533 0.15 2.39 6.66
N ALA A 534 -0.94 2.95 7.18
CA ALA A 534 -1.33 2.83 8.58
C ALA A 534 -1.85 1.40 8.82
N TYR A 535 -0.91 0.49 9.02
CA TYR A 535 -1.16 -0.90 9.35
C TYR A 535 -1.24 -1.06 10.86
N ALA A 536 -2.32 -1.61 11.40
CA ALA A 536 -2.39 -1.95 12.83
C ALA A 536 -1.97 -3.41 13.06
N GLY A 537 -1.16 -3.66 14.07
CA GLY A 537 -0.74 -5.02 14.44
C GLY A 537 -1.87 -5.86 15.04
N ASP A 538 -3.05 -5.25 15.21
CA ASP A 538 -4.17 -5.74 16.01
C ASP A 538 -3.80 -5.83 17.50
N HIS A 539 -4.71 -6.36 18.31
CA HIS A 539 -4.53 -6.50 19.75
C HIS A 539 -3.31 -7.39 20.07
N VAL A 540 -2.37 -6.88 20.87
CA VAL A 540 -1.16 -7.63 21.27
C VAL A 540 -1.48 -8.97 21.94
N GLU A 541 -2.65 -9.09 22.57
CA GLU A 541 -3.12 -10.31 23.21
C GLU A 541 -3.34 -11.46 22.21
N LEU A 542 -3.45 -11.17 20.90
CA LEU A 542 -3.57 -12.15 19.82
C LEU A 542 -2.20 -12.56 19.22
N SER A 543 -1.13 -11.86 19.60
CA SER A 543 0.24 -12.22 19.20
C SER A 543 0.72 -13.49 19.92
N THR A 544 1.86 -14.04 19.50
CA THR A 544 2.45 -15.21 20.16
C THR A 544 2.73 -14.92 21.62
N GLY A 545 2.09 -15.68 22.52
CA GLY A 545 2.23 -15.49 23.97
C GLY A 545 1.47 -14.28 24.53
N GLY A 546 0.67 -13.58 23.71
CA GLY A 546 -0.21 -12.49 24.13
C GLY A 546 0.47 -11.22 24.62
N GLN A 547 1.74 -11.00 24.27
CA GLN A 547 2.55 -9.87 24.78
C GLN A 547 3.65 -9.40 23.81
N ASP A 548 3.66 -9.88 22.56
CA ASP A 548 4.70 -9.60 21.58
C ASP A 548 4.46 -8.29 20.81
N PHE A 549 4.70 -7.17 21.50
CA PHE A 549 4.71 -5.84 20.89
C PHE A 549 5.86 -5.66 19.87
N SER A 550 6.94 -6.43 19.99
CA SER A 550 8.11 -6.24 19.13
C SER A 550 7.81 -6.57 17.68
N SER A 551 6.88 -7.51 17.43
CA SER A 551 6.38 -7.80 16.08
C SER A 551 5.61 -6.64 15.45
N SER A 552 4.81 -5.91 16.23
CA SER A 552 4.10 -4.72 15.76
C SER A 552 5.05 -3.54 15.59
N VAL A 553 5.84 -3.21 16.61
CA VAL A 553 6.78 -2.08 16.58
C VAL A 553 7.84 -2.25 15.49
N GLY A 554 8.44 -3.44 15.38
CA GLY A 554 9.56 -3.70 14.46
C GLY A 554 9.18 -3.72 12.98
N ILE A 555 7.89 -3.91 12.65
CA ILE A 555 7.39 -3.75 11.27
C ILE A 555 6.72 -2.38 11.02
N GLY A 556 6.64 -1.52 12.04
CA GLY A 556 6.01 -0.22 11.91
C GLY A 556 4.51 -0.37 11.80
N ALA A 557 3.95 -1.26 12.60
CA ALA A 557 2.52 -1.37 12.81
C ALA A 557 2.09 -0.50 14.00
N VAL A 558 0.86 0.01 13.94
CA VAL A 558 0.19 0.65 15.06
C VAL A 558 -0.03 -0.38 16.15
N VAL A 559 0.39 -0.06 17.37
CA VAL A 559 0.20 -0.94 18.53
C VAL A 559 -1.21 -0.80 19.06
N ALA A 560 -1.84 -1.95 19.33
CA ALA A 560 -3.15 -2.01 19.94
C ALA A 560 -3.18 -3.05 21.07
N THR A 561 -4.10 -2.87 22.01
CA THR A 561 -4.34 -3.77 23.16
C THR A 561 -5.82 -3.82 23.48
N LYS A 562 -6.24 -4.88 24.15
CA LYS A 562 -7.58 -5.04 24.69
C LYS A 562 -7.58 -5.46 26.16
N PHE A 563 -6.65 -4.92 26.96
CA PHE A 563 -6.63 -5.21 28.39
C PHE A 563 -7.94 -4.78 29.09
N THR A 564 -8.28 -5.48 30.18
CA THR A 564 -9.41 -5.17 31.07
C THR A 564 -8.92 -4.59 32.40
N TRP A 565 -9.73 -3.75 33.03
CA TRP A 565 -9.44 -3.06 34.30
C TRP A 565 -10.70 -2.44 34.93
N PRO A 566 -10.90 -2.49 36.27
CA PRO A 566 -10.07 -3.13 37.28
C PRO A 566 -10.38 -4.63 37.45
N VAL A 567 -11.38 -5.14 36.72
CA VAL A 567 -11.80 -6.53 36.77
C VAL A 567 -11.85 -7.09 35.36
N ASP A 568 -11.67 -8.40 35.25
CA ASP A 568 -11.98 -9.14 34.04
C ASP A 568 -13.22 -10.00 34.30
N PRO A 569 -14.32 -9.82 33.56
CA PRO A 569 -15.48 -10.68 33.69
C PRO A 569 -15.19 -12.14 33.21
N LYS A 570 -14.06 -12.38 32.53
CA LYS A 570 -13.65 -13.67 31.97
C LYS A 570 -12.39 -14.22 32.68
N PRO A 571 -12.53 -15.07 33.71
CA PRO A 571 -11.39 -15.52 34.52
C PRO A 571 -10.47 -16.56 33.84
N LYS A 572 -10.94 -17.27 32.80
CA LYS A 572 -10.19 -18.40 32.20
C LYS A 572 -9.12 -17.95 31.21
N ASP A 573 -9.34 -16.85 30.50
CA ASP A 573 -8.47 -16.28 29.47
C ASP A 573 -8.31 -14.76 29.70
N SER A 574 -7.94 -14.40 30.93
CA SER A 574 -8.04 -13.03 31.39
C SER A 574 -7.03 -12.08 30.71
N PHE A 575 -7.55 -10.95 30.25
CA PHE A 575 -6.84 -9.78 29.78
C PHE A 575 -6.66 -8.71 30.87
N LEU A 576 -6.85 -9.07 32.15
CA LEU A 576 -6.66 -8.14 33.26
C LEU A 576 -5.27 -7.51 33.19
N LEU A 577 -5.22 -6.19 33.34
CA LEU A 577 -3.99 -5.43 33.41
C LEU A 577 -3.37 -5.59 34.81
N THR A 578 -2.57 -6.64 35.01
CA THR A 578 -1.79 -6.82 36.24
C THR A 578 -0.64 -5.80 36.31
N PRO A 579 -0.04 -5.55 37.49
CA PRO A 579 1.10 -4.64 37.61
C PRO A 579 2.27 -4.99 36.66
N GLU A 580 2.53 -6.28 36.45
CA GLU A 580 3.60 -6.76 35.55
C GLU A 580 3.26 -6.47 34.07
N ARG A 581 2.00 -6.73 33.67
CA ARG A 581 1.51 -6.38 32.32
C ARG A 581 1.52 -4.87 32.12
N GLU A 582 1.09 -4.10 33.11
CA GLU A 582 1.10 -2.63 33.04
C GLU A 582 2.51 -2.11 32.76
N GLN A 583 3.53 -2.64 33.46
CA GLN A 583 4.93 -2.25 33.23
C GLN A 583 5.40 -2.59 31.82
N HIS A 584 5.11 -3.80 31.33
CA HIS A 584 5.51 -4.23 29.98
C HIS A 584 4.78 -3.43 28.89
N TRP A 585 3.47 -3.18 29.04
CA TRP A 585 2.69 -2.39 28.09
C TRP A 585 3.22 -0.97 28.05
N ARG A 586 3.49 -0.36 29.22
CA ARG A 586 4.07 0.98 29.30
C ARG A 586 5.40 1.08 28.56
N GLN A 587 6.32 0.14 28.78
CA GLN A 587 7.62 0.13 28.10
C GLN A 587 7.45 0.17 26.57
N TRP A 588 6.57 -0.66 26.02
CA TRP A 588 6.38 -0.75 24.56
C TRP A 588 5.58 0.41 23.98
N VAL A 589 4.56 0.88 24.68
CA VAL A 589 3.75 2.03 24.24
C VAL A 589 4.57 3.32 24.30
N ASP A 590 5.42 3.50 25.32
CA ASP A 590 6.37 4.62 25.39
C ASP A 590 7.37 4.56 24.24
N LEU A 591 7.97 3.38 23.98
CA LEU A 591 8.87 3.19 22.84
C LEU A 591 8.18 3.51 21.51
N TYR A 592 6.95 3.02 21.33
CA TYR A 592 6.14 3.27 20.14
C TYR A 592 5.85 4.77 19.96
N ASN A 593 5.38 5.44 21.01
CA ASN A 593 5.03 6.86 20.97
C ASN A 593 6.26 7.76 20.76
N GLN A 594 7.42 7.37 21.28
CA GLN A 594 8.68 8.10 21.08
C GLN A 594 9.23 7.92 19.67
N GLN A 595 9.29 6.66 19.18
CA GLN A 595 9.92 6.39 17.89
C GLN A 595 9.00 6.66 16.72
N ARG A 596 7.68 6.45 16.87
CA ARG A 596 6.63 6.58 15.85
C ARG A 596 6.92 5.83 14.56
N LEU A 597 7.47 4.62 14.64
CA LEU A 597 7.94 3.84 13.47
C LEU A 597 6.83 3.50 12.47
N ALA A 598 5.55 3.53 12.88
CA ALA A 598 4.44 3.27 11.98
C ALA A 598 4.27 4.30 10.86
N GLU A 599 4.77 5.53 11.06
CA GLU A 599 4.81 6.60 10.06
C GLU A 599 5.98 6.46 9.08
N GLY A 600 6.96 5.62 9.43
CA GLY A 600 8.18 5.45 8.67
C GLY A 600 7.93 4.73 7.36
N ARG A 601 8.86 4.90 6.42
CA ARG A 601 8.82 4.16 5.17
C ARG A 601 9.29 2.74 5.42
N TYR A 602 8.41 1.77 5.24
CA TYR A 602 8.80 0.37 5.29
C TYR A 602 9.63 -0.03 4.05
N ARG A 603 10.76 -0.71 4.28
CA ARG A 603 11.74 -1.12 3.27
C ARG A 603 11.66 -2.62 3.02
N GLY A 604 10.48 -3.07 2.58
CA GLY A 604 10.15 -4.48 2.39
C GLY A 604 10.96 -5.18 1.29
N GLU A 605 11.61 -4.42 0.40
CA GLU A 605 12.43 -4.93 -0.68
C GLU A 605 13.83 -5.40 -0.24
N LEU A 606 14.26 -5.05 0.98
CA LEU A 606 15.63 -5.32 1.44
C LEU A 606 15.86 -6.78 1.87
N TYR A 607 14.83 -7.45 2.37
CA TYR A 607 14.92 -8.80 2.94
C TYR A 607 13.78 -9.69 2.45
N ASP A 608 14.12 -10.93 2.12
CA ASP A 608 13.20 -11.97 1.69
C ASP A 608 12.70 -12.77 2.91
N LEU A 609 11.38 -12.81 3.14
CA LEU A 609 10.79 -13.52 4.27
C LEU A 609 11.03 -15.04 4.24
N GLY A 610 11.05 -15.62 3.04
CA GLY A 610 11.20 -17.05 2.85
C GLY A 610 12.63 -17.53 3.11
N PHE A 611 13.63 -16.74 2.71
CA PHE A 611 15.02 -17.21 2.61
C PHE A 611 16.05 -16.48 3.48
N ASP A 612 15.81 -15.23 3.87
CA ASP A 612 16.72 -14.53 4.78
C ASP A 612 16.45 -14.96 6.22
N LYS A 613 17.52 -15.29 6.94
CA LYS A 613 17.50 -15.70 8.35
C LYS A 613 18.60 -14.95 9.13
N PRO A 614 18.29 -14.40 10.32
CA PRO A 614 16.97 -14.37 10.96
C PRO A 614 15.97 -13.53 10.15
N GLU A 615 14.68 -13.73 10.37
CA GLU A 615 13.65 -12.93 9.70
C GLU A 615 13.89 -11.44 10.02
N THR A 616 13.84 -10.56 9.00
CA THR A 616 14.26 -9.16 9.16
C THR A 616 13.29 -8.19 8.52
N HIS A 617 12.94 -7.14 9.25
CA HIS A 617 12.14 -6.00 8.79
C HIS A 617 12.91 -4.71 8.95
N VAL A 618 12.70 -3.76 8.05
CA VAL A 618 13.39 -2.46 8.08
C VAL A 618 12.43 -1.31 7.85
N ILE A 619 12.57 -0.28 8.68
CA ILE A 619 11.83 0.99 8.57
C ILE A 619 12.84 2.12 8.45
N GLU A 620 12.66 2.95 7.45
CA GLU A 620 13.42 4.18 7.26
C GLU A 620 12.65 5.35 7.85
N GLN A 621 13.25 6.01 8.84
CA GLN A 621 12.60 7.09 9.57
C GLN A 621 13.61 8.06 10.18
N ALA A 622 13.35 9.37 10.04
CA ALA A 622 14.16 10.43 10.65
C ALA A 622 15.67 10.28 10.42
N GLY A 623 16.05 9.95 9.17
CA GLY A 623 17.44 9.74 8.77
C GLY A 623 18.10 8.48 9.34
N ALA A 624 17.34 7.58 9.96
CA ALA A 624 17.81 6.30 10.50
C ALA A 624 17.18 5.11 9.78
N LEU A 625 17.85 3.97 9.87
CA LEU A 625 17.29 2.67 9.51
C LEU A 625 17.06 1.86 10.79
N HIS A 626 15.81 1.46 11.01
CA HIS A 626 15.40 0.66 12.15
C HIS A 626 15.21 -0.79 11.69
N TYR A 627 16.07 -1.69 12.16
CA TYR A 627 16.05 -3.11 11.83
C TYR A 627 15.38 -3.87 12.98
N ALA A 628 14.49 -4.79 12.64
CA ALA A 628 13.93 -5.76 13.57
C ALA A 628 14.24 -7.17 13.10
N PHE A 629 15.00 -7.91 13.91
CA PHE A 629 15.38 -9.29 13.66
C PHE A 629 14.56 -10.23 14.53
N TYR A 630 14.08 -11.34 13.97
CA TYR A 630 13.27 -12.33 14.68
C TYR A 630 13.79 -13.75 14.51
N ALA A 631 13.94 -14.45 15.63
CA ALA A 631 14.32 -15.85 15.71
C ALA A 631 14.02 -16.39 17.13
N THR A 632 13.70 -17.68 17.27
CA THR A 632 13.56 -18.31 18.60
C THR A 632 14.83 -18.07 19.43
N THR A 633 15.98 -18.38 18.85
CA THR A 633 17.32 -18.08 19.36
C THR A 633 18.24 -17.78 18.18
N TRP A 634 19.12 -16.79 18.32
CA TRP A 634 20.15 -16.49 17.32
C TRP A 634 21.49 -16.25 17.98
N ASP A 635 22.55 -16.79 17.38
CA ASP A 635 23.93 -16.58 17.78
C ASP A 635 24.81 -16.60 16.53
N GLY A 636 25.11 -15.41 16.00
CA GLY A 636 25.81 -15.29 14.74
C GLY A 636 25.69 -13.93 14.09
N PRO A 637 26.26 -13.76 12.88
CA PRO A 637 26.22 -12.50 12.16
C PRO A 637 24.82 -12.19 11.62
N VAL A 638 24.44 -10.92 11.65
CA VAL A 638 23.36 -10.34 10.85
C VAL A 638 23.93 -9.34 9.85
N THR A 639 23.33 -9.22 8.67
CA THR A 639 23.71 -8.22 7.66
C THR A 639 22.69 -7.09 7.63
N LEU A 640 23.14 -5.85 7.76
CA LEU A 640 22.35 -4.62 7.74
C LEU A 640 22.32 -4.03 6.31
N ARG A 641 21.31 -4.40 5.53
CA ARG A 641 21.14 -3.99 4.13
C ARG A 641 20.50 -2.60 4.05
N GLY A 642 20.83 -1.84 3.02
CA GLY A 642 20.25 -0.50 2.77
C GLY A 642 21.03 0.66 3.39
N LEU A 643 22.12 0.40 4.12
CA LEU A 643 23.04 1.43 4.61
C LEU A 643 23.64 2.24 3.45
N GLY A 644 23.55 3.56 3.54
CA GLY A 644 24.25 4.47 2.64
C GLY A 644 25.75 4.54 2.91
N ALA A 645 26.50 5.24 2.05
CA ALA A 645 27.93 5.47 2.23
C ALA A 645 28.28 6.07 3.60
N GLY A 646 29.51 5.80 4.08
CA GLY A 646 30.00 6.26 5.38
C GLY A 646 29.85 5.24 6.51
N ARG A 647 30.13 5.69 7.74
CA ARG A 647 29.99 4.91 8.97
C ARG A 647 28.62 5.15 9.59
N TRP A 648 28.09 4.12 10.23
CA TRP A 648 26.81 4.13 10.90
C TRP A 648 26.97 3.64 12.34
N THR A 649 26.41 4.37 13.29
CA THR A 649 26.35 3.99 14.70
C THR A 649 25.11 3.15 14.96
N LEU A 650 25.24 2.12 15.80
CA LEU A 650 24.21 1.13 16.05
C LEU A 650 23.81 1.11 17.52
N ARG A 651 22.50 1.08 17.79
CA ARG A 651 21.93 1.01 19.15
C ARG A 651 20.82 -0.03 19.22
N ASP A 652 20.89 -0.91 20.21
CA ASP A 652 19.73 -1.69 20.67
C ASP A 652 18.76 -0.74 21.38
N VAL A 653 17.60 -0.52 20.75
CA VAL A 653 16.63 0.47 21.24
C VAL A 653 15.77 -0.05 22.39
N VAL A 654 15.66 -1.36 22.57
CA VAL A 654 14.86 -1.93 23.67
C VAL A 654 15.68 -1.90 24.95
N ASN A 655 16.96 -2.31 24.87
CA ASN A 655 17.86 -2.37 26.02
C ASN A 655 18.76 -1.13 26.17
N GLN A 656 18.60 -0.13 25.30
CA GLN A 656 19.33 1.15 25.33
C GLN A 656 20.86 0.98 25.27
N ARG A 657 21.35 -0.05 24.57
CA ARG A 657 22.77 -0.43 24.52
C ARG A 657 23.41 -0.07 23.18
N SER A 658 24.60 0.51 23.20
CA SER A 658 25.41 0.69 21.98
C SER A 658 25.93 -0.66 21.46
N LEU A 659 25.79 -0.89 20.16
CA LEU A 659 26.25 -2.10 19.46
C LEU A 659 27.50 -1.85 18.61
N GLY A 660 28.06 -0.63 18.64
CA GLY A 660 29.23 -0.24 17.87
C GLY A 660 28.89 0.43 16.54
N THR A 661 29.74 0.23 15.53
CA THR A 661 29.57 0.87 14.21
C THR A 661 29.79 -0.08 13.06
N VAL A 662 29.11 0.15 11.95
CA VAL A 662 29.28 -0.57 10.68
C VAL A 662 29.44 0.42 9.52
N SER A 663 29.71 -0.09 8.32
CA SER A 663 29.70 0.70 7.08
C SER A 663 28.97 -0.07 5.98
N ALA A 664 28.54 0.61 4.91
CA ALA A 664 27.95 -0.07 3.75
C ALA A 664 28.89 -1.13 3.13
N ALA A 665 30.21 -0.94 3.22
CA ALA A 665 31.21 -1.89 2.73
C ALA A 665 31.40 -3.11 3.66
N GLN A 666 31.10 -2.97 4.95
CA GLN A 666 31.17 -4.03 5.95
C GLN A 666 29.91 -3.99 6.83
N PRO A 667 28.75 -4.39 6.28
CA PRO A 667 27.45 -4.19 6.91
C PRO A 667 27.07 -5.31 7.90
N THR A 668 28.04 -6.05 8.43
CA THR A 668 27.78 -7.26 9.23
C THR A 668 28.06 -7.01 10.70
N LEU A 669 27.16 -7.47 11.57
CA LEU A 669 27.26 -7.35 13.02
C LEU A 669 27.05 -8.73 13.69
N PRO A 670 28.00 -9.23 14.51
CA PRO A 670 27.76 -10.41 15.33
C PRO A 670 26.80 -10.07 16.48
N VAL A 671 25.71 -10.83 16.61
CA VAL A 671 24.70 -10.60 17.65
C VAL A 671 24.23 -11.92 18.27
N ARG A 672 23.74 -11.84 19.50
CA ARG A 672 23.05 -12.93 20.18
C ARG A 672 21.76 -12.40 20.80
N PHE A 673 20.63 -13.03 20.50
CA PHE A 673 19.33 -12.64 21.04
C PHE A 673 18.35 -13.82 21.07
N THR A 674 17.25 -13.64 21.80
CA THR A 674 16.10 -14.55 21.80
C THR A 674 14.85 -13.77 21.44
N HIS A 675 13.95 -14.38 20.68
CA HIS A 675 12.73 -13.79 20.13
C HIS A 675 12.96 -12.65 19.14
N SER A 676 13.51 -11.52 19.59
CA SER A 676 13.71 -10.33 18.76
C SER A 676 14.92 -9.48 19.15
N LEU A 677 15.48 -8.75 18.19
CA LEU A 677 16.44 -7.67 18.41
C LEU A 677 16.08 -6.47 17.52
N LEU A 678 15.88 -5.29 18.13
CA LEU A 678 15.57 -4.05 17.42
C LEU A 678 16.80 -3.12 17.46
N ILE A 679 17.31 -2.76 16.28
CA ILE A 679 18.50 -1.94 16.10
C ILE A 679 18.12 -0.64 15.39
N GLU A 680 18.46 0.50 15.96
CA GLU A 680 18.54 1.77 15.24
C GLU A 680 19.96 1.95 14.68
N ALA A 681 20.06 2.20 13.38
CA ALA A 681 21.28 2.59 12.70
C ALA A 681 21.19 4.07 12.25
N ARG A 682 22.11 4.91 12.73
CA ARG A 682 22.21 6.32 12.32
C ARG A 682 23.54 6.61 11.64
N PRO A 683 23.58 7.45 10.59
CA PRO A 683 24.85 7.91 10.01
C PRO A 683 25.70 8.60 11.08
N GLU A 684 26.99 8.33 11.09
CA GLU A 684 27.94 9.05 11.94
C GLU A 684 28.21 10.43 11.32
N THR A 685 27.66 11.47 11.95
CA THR A 685 27.84 12.88 11.55
C THR A 685 28.64 13.68 12.57
N PRO A 686 29.32 14.76 12.17
CA PRO A 686 30.10 15.58 13.09
C PRO A 686 29.26 16.50 13.99
N ASP A 687 27.96 16.64 13.70
CA ASP A 687 26.99 17.40 14.50
C ASP A 687 25.68 16.62 14.65
N ALA A 688 24.83 17.08 15.57
CA ALA A 688 23.53 16.50 15.87
C ALA A 688 22.40 17.05 14.99
N LEU A 689 22.73 17.67 13.85
CA LEU A 689 21.73 18.26 12.97
C LEU A 689 20.93 17.16 12.24
N PRO A 690 19.63 17.38 11.95
CA PRO A 690 18.82 16.43 11.21
C PRO A 690 19.41 16.11 9.82
N ILE A 691 19.16 14.89 9.34
CA ILE A 691 19.62 14.42 8.02
C ILE A 691 18.41 14.15 7.13
N ALA A 692 18.38 14.79 5.96
CA ALA A 692 17.44 14.48 4.89
C ALA A 692 18.17 13.67 3.81
N PHE A 693 17.58 12.55 3.40
CA PHE A 693 18.07 11.75 2.28
C PHE A 693 17.36 12.14 1.00
N ALA A 694 18.11 12.32 -0.08
CA ALA A 694 17.58 12.42 -1.44
C ALA A 694 17.93 11.18 -2.25
N GLY A 695 16.96 10.60 -2.96
CA GLY A 695 17.23 9.52 -3.91
C GLY A 695 17.87 10.07 -5.19
N LYS A 696 18.78 9.32 -5.84
CA LYS A 696 19.33 9.75 -7.14
C LYS A 696 18.28 9.60 -8.24
N VAL A 697 18.15 10.60 -9.10
CA VAL A 697 17.36 10.54 -10.32
C VAL A 697 18.26 10.84 -11.53
N ALA A 698 18.38 9.88 -12.45
CA ALA A 698 19.23 10.01 -13.63
C ALA A 698 18.53 10.76 -14.77
N THR A 699 17.23 10.55 -14.93
CA THR A 699 16.39 11.12 -15.99
C THR A 699 15.07 11.58 -15.39
N VAL A 700 14.55 12.67 -15.92
CA VAL A 700 13.24 13.23 -15.56
C VAL A 700 12.35 13.27 -16.81
N GLY A 701 11.05 13.51 -16.63
CA GLY A 701 10.12 13.65 -17.73
C GLY A 701 10.44 14.86 -18.61
N ASP A 702 9.80 14.93 -19.78
CA ASP A 702 9.97 16.03 -20.74
C ASP A 702 9.54 17.39 -20.17
N ASP A 703 8.68 17.39 -19.14
CA ASP A 703 8.30 18.57 -18.34
C ASP A 703 9.42 19.04 -17.38
N GLY A 704 10.49 18.24 -17.26
CA GLY A 704 11.63 18.48 -16.39
C GLY A 704 11.36 18.17 -14.92
N TYR A 705 10.36 17.31 -14.61
CA TYR A 705 10.08 16.81 -13.27
C TYR A 705 10.29 15.29 -13.16
N PRO A 706 10.64 14.76 -11.98
CA PRO A 706 10.71 13.31 -11.78
C PRO A 706 9.38 12.63 -12.08
N HIS A 707 9.47 11.42 -12.63
CA HIS A 707 8.32 10.59 -12.93
C HIS A 707 7.60 10.14 -11.65
N ALA A 708 6.31 9.82 -11.74
CA ALA A 708 5.53 9.34 -10.60
C ALA A 708 6.15 8.10 -9.94
N SER A 709 6.71 7.19 -10.74
CA SER A 709 7.44 6.00 -10.26
C SER A 709 8.67 6.37 -9.40
N GLN A 710 9.40 7.42 -9.78
CA GLN A 710 10.57 7.91 -9.05
C GLN A 710 10.17 8.57 -7.73
N TRP A 711 9.07 9.33 -7.71
CA TRP A 711 8.53 9.87 -6.47
C TRP A 711 8.07 8.77 -5.51
N ALA A 712 7.40 7.74 -6.00
CA ALA A 712 6.98 6.61 -5.15
C ALA A 712 8.17 5.93 -4.45
N ASP A 713 9.37 5.96 -5.04
CA ASP A 713 10.59 5.40 -4.47
C ASP A 713 11.49 6.40 -3.73
N ALA A 714 11.15 7.69 -3.74
CA ALA A 714 11.93 8.74 -3.11
C ALA A 714 11.95 8.56 -1.58
N PRO A 715 13.11 8.76 -0.92
CA PRO A 715 13.15 8.93 0.53
C PRO A 715 12.24 10.08 0.95
N ALA A 716 11.67 9.98 2.14
CA ALA A 716 10.72 10.95 2.68
C ALA A 716 11.16 11.41 4.07
N THR A 717 10.87 12.67 4.38
CA THR A 717 10.93 13.25 5.72
C THR A 717 9.58 13.86 6.07
N PHE A 718 9.33 14.06 7.37
CA PHE A 718 8.05 14.53 7.89
C PHE A 718 8.25 15.71 8.82
N PHE A 719 7.28 16.61 8.84
CA PHE A 719 7.24 17.68 9.83
C PHE A 719 6.55 17.15 11.07
N ARG A 720 7.19 17.38 12.22
CA ARG A 720 6.72 16.88 13.52
C ARG A 720 6.60 17.96 14.56
N HIS A 721 7.23 19.09 14.29
CA HIS A 721 7.43 20.13 15.27
C HIS A 721 7.17 21.49 14.66
N ASP A 722 6.80 22.42 15.52
CA ASP A 722 6.87 23.83 15.22
C ASP A 722 8.34 24.31 15.20
N TRP A 723 8.54 25.59 14.90
CA TRP A 723 9.87 26.21 14.88
C TRP A 723 10.62 26.14 16.22
N GLN A 724 9.91 25.97 17.35
CA GLN A 724 10.50 25.85 18.68
C GLN A 724 10.85 24.40 19.06
N GLY A 725 10.51 23.44 18.21
CA GLY A 725 10.68 22.00 18.49
C GLY A 725 9.53 21.40 19.30
N ARG A 726 8.43 22.12 19.50
CA ARG A 726 7.22 21.59 20.16
C ARG A 726 6.44 20.76 19.15
N ALA A 727 5.83 19.67 19.58
CA ALA A 727 4.99 18.85 18.71
C ALA A 727 3.86 19.68 18.09
N LEU A 728 3.56 19.46 16.81
CA LEU A 728 2.46 20.13 16.12
C LEU A 728 1.11 19.78 16.75
N ALA A 729 0.26 20.78 16.92
CA ALA A 729 -1.10 20.61 17.41
C ALA A 729 -2.06 20.50 16.21
N GLY A 730 -2.65 19.32 15.99
CA GLY A 730 -3.63 19.09 14.93
C GLY A 730 -3.18 18.11 13.84
N PRO A 731 -4.04 17.84 12.85
CA PRO A 731 -3.86 16.77 11.84
C PRO A 731 -2.82 17.08 10.74
N GLN A 732 -2.04 18.15 10.93
CA GLN A 732 -1.23 18.76 9.89
C GLN A 732 0.02 17.91 9.57
N SER A 733 -0.16 16.86 8.76
CA SER A 733 0.95 16.15 8.16
C SER A 733 1.51 16.95 7.00
N THR A 734 2.81 17.20 7.05
CA THR A 734 3.60 17.56 5.87
C THR A 734 4.63 16.48 5.63
N ARG A 735 4.51 15.78 4.50
CA ARG A 735 5.52 14.84 4.01
C ARG A 735 6.30 15.51 2.90
N VAL A 736 7.63 15.40 2.95
CA VAL A 736 8.52 15.90 1.90
C VAL A 736 9.35 14.76 1.35
N GLN A 737 9.22 14.51 0.04
CA GLN A 737 10.05 13.56 -0.67
C GLN A 737 11.17 14.29 -1.42
N LEU A 738 12.37 13.71 -1.44
CA LEU A 738 13.53 14.36 -2.03
C LEU A 738 14.20 13.46 -3.07
N LEU A 739 14.48 14.04 -4.24
CA LEU A 739 15.25 13.43 -5.31
C LEU A 739 16.35 14.39 -5.77
N ARG A 740 17.51 13.86 -6.16
CA ARG A 740 18.65 14.65 -6.61
C ARG A 740 19.05 14.23 -8.02
N GLY A 741 18.97 15.18 -8.95
CA GLY A 741 19.54 15.06 -10.29
C GLY A 741 20.97 15.58 -10.34
N ALA A 742 21.52 15.69 -11.55
CA ALA A 742 22.90 16.15 -11.75
C ALA A 742 23.13 17.61 -11.29
N SER A 743 22.15 18.50 -11.49
CA SER A 743 22.25 19.93 -11.17
C SER A 743 21.04 20.50 -10.42
N GLN A 744 20.12 19.63 -10.00
CA GLN A 744 18.83 20.01 -9.43
C GLN A 744 18.52 19.15 -8.20
N LEU A 745 17.97 19.80 -7.18
CA LEU A 745 17.26 19.15 -6.10
C LEU A 745 15.77 19.23 -6.40
N TYR A 746 15.11 18.07 -6.44
CA TYR A 746 13.67 17.98 -6.57
C TYR A 746 13.06 17.70 -5.21
N LEU A 747 12.00 18.44 -4.87
CA LEU A 747 11.24 18.24 -3.64
C LEU A 747 9.76 18.07 -3.97
N ARG A 748 9.08 17.15 -3.30
CA ARG A 748 7.63 17.01 -3.35
C ARG A 748 7.06 17.12 -1.95
N PHE A 749 6.35 18.21 -1.69
CA PHE A 749 5.58 18.41 -0.47
C PHE A 749 4.17 17.84 -0.67
N THR A 750 3.70 17.05 0.28
CA THR A 750 2.30 16.62 0.39
C THR A 750 1.77 17.11 1.73
N CYS A 751 0.79 18.00 1.69
CA CYS A 751 0.36 18.81 2.81
C CYS A 751 -1.15 18.65 3.04
N LYS A 752 -1.56 18.08 4.18
CA LYS A 752 -2.97 18.09 4.62
C LYS A 752 -3.35 19.51 5.05
N PHE A 753 -4.54 20.00 4.72
CA PHE A 753 -4.99 21.36 5.02
C PHE A 753 -6.44 21.42 5.51
N GLY A 754 -6.75 22.34 6.43
CA GLY A 754 -8.15 22.64 6.79
C GLY A 754 -8.79 23.62 5.80
N THR A 755 -8.23 24.84 5.78
CA THR A 755 -8.58 25.93 4.86
C THR A 755 -7.30 26.48 4.26
N LEU A 756 -7.29 26.70 2.94
CA LEU A 756 -6.16 27.33 2.26
C LEU A 756 -6.40 28.83 2.15
N THR A 757 -5.36 29.59 2.42
CA THR A 757 -5.37 31.03 2.27
C THR A 757 -4.21 31.42 1.36
N THR A 758 -4.51 32.08 0.25
CA THR A 758 -3.53 32.41 -0.79
C THR A 758 -3.73 33.84 -1.25
N TYR A 759 -2.71 34.43 -1.88
CA TYR A 759 -2.89 35.64 -2.69
C TYR A 759 -3.54 35.29 -4.02
N GLU A 760 -4.38 36.17 -4.56
CA GLU A 760 -5.07 35.93 -5.84
C GLU A 760 -4.16 36.07 -7.06
N ARG A 761 -3.10 36.89 -6.95
CA ARG A 761 -2.21 37.23 -8.07
C ARG A 761 -0.77 37.31 -7.59
N ALA A 762 0.15 37.06 -8.53
CA ALA A 762 1.56 37.29 -8.31
C ALA A 762 1.86 38.76 -8.04
N GLY A 763 2.80 39.03 -7.14
CA GLY A 763 3.50 40.32 -7.08
C GLY A 763 4.35 40.56 -8.33
N SER A 764 5.07 41.69 -8.38
CA SER A 764 6.05 41.93 -9.45
C SER A 764 7.15 40.85 -9.41
N ALA A 765 7.58 40.37 -10.58
CA ALA A 765 8.67 39.39 -10.69
C ALA A 765 10.02 39.90 -10.15
N THR A 766 10.15 41.19 -9.86
CA THR A 766 11.35 41.83 -9.31
C THR A 766 11.26 42.15 -7.83
N ASP A 767 10.07 42.05 -7.23
CA ASP A 767 9.83 42.54 -5.87
C ASP A 767 9.84 41.38 -4.88
N LEU A 768 10.39 41.64 -3.70
CA LEU A 768 10.24 40.74 -2.55
C LEU A 768 8.84 40.96 -1.99
N TRP A 769 7.98 39.95 -2.12
CA TRP A 769 6.58 40.01 -1.69
C TRP A 769 6.31 38.90 -0.68
N PRO A 770 5.49 39.16 0.36
CA PRO A 770 5.41 38.32 1.55
C PRO A 770 4.51 37.10 1.33
N LEU A 771 4.95 36.15 0.50
CA LEU A 771 4.25 34.87 0.31
C LEU A 771 4.08 34.13 1.64
N TRP A 772 5.09 34.20 2.51
CA TRP A 772 5.05 33.69 3.88
C TRP A 772 3.86 34.13 4.73
N ASP A 773 3.21 35.27 4.43
CA ASP A 773 2.03 35.75 5.18
C ASP A 773 0.74 34.96 4.94
N ARG A 774 0.79 33.96 4.07
CA ARG A 774 -0.29 33.06 3.69
C ARG A 774 0.18 31.61 3.74
N ASP A 775 -0.64 30.68 3.27
CA ASP A 775 -0.25 29.28 3.17
C ASP A 775 0.90 29.12 2.17
N VAL A 776 2.03 28.56 2.64
CA VAL A 776 3.26 28.42 1.85
C VAL A 776 4.11 27.25 2.36
N VAL A 777 4.88 26.64 1.46
CA VAL A 777 6.05 25.82 1.82
C VAL A 777 7.33 26.55 1.45
N GLU A 778 8.34 26.44 2.30
CA GLU A 778 9.62 27.12 2.12
C GLU A 778 10.78 26.13 2.12
N VAL A 779 11.73 26.33 1.20
CA VAL A 779 12.93 25.54 1.04
C VAL A 779 14.15 26.44 1.15
N PHE A 780 15.01 26.14 2.12
CA PHE A 780 16.27 26.83 2.33
C PHE A 780 17.42 25.92 1.96
N LEU A 781 18.26 26.31 1.00
CA LEU A 781 19.35 25.49 0.48
C LEU A 781 20.69 26.25 0.54
N GLN A 782 21.66 25.67 1.24
CA GLN A 782 23.00 26.24 1.41
C GLN A 782 24.06 25.33 0.79
N ALA A 783 24.88 25.92 -0.08
CA ALA A 783 25.99 25.24 -0.73
C ALA A 783 27.13 24.92 0.26
N PRO A 784 27.90 23.83 0.05
CA PRO A 784 28.97 23.40 0.95
C PRO A 784 29.97 24.53 1.27
N GLY A 785 30.44 25.25 0.24
CA GLY A 785 31.39 26.36 0.38
C GLY A 785 30.83 27.62 1.06
N ARG A 786 29.55 27.64 1.41
CA ARG A 786 28.89 28.73 2.15
C ARG A 786 28.55 28.34 3.59
N THR A 787 28.88 27.13 4.02
CA THR A 787 28.63 26.66 5.39
C THR A 787 29.22 27.62 6.42
N GLY A 788 28.42 28.00 7.42
CA GLY A 788 28.81 28.95 8.47
C GLY A 788 28.59 30.42 8.11
N LEU A 789 28.24 30.74 6.86
CA LEU A 789 27.83 32.08 6.45
C LEU A 789 26.31 32.23 6.52
N LYS A 790 25.82 33.46 6.70
CA LYS A 790 24.40 33.81 6.50
C LYS A 790 24.08 33.96 5.00
N SER A 791 24.40 32.94 4.21
CA SER A 791 24.17 32.94 2.76
C SER A 791 23.62 31.62 2.26
N TYR A 792 22.50 31.68 1.54
CA TYR A 792 21.72 30.54 1.07
C TYR A 792 20.71 30.96 0.00
N ARG A 793 20.11 29.98 -0.68
CA ARG A 793 18.92 30.16 -1.52
C ARG A 793 17.68 29.87 -0.68
N GLU A 794 16.61 30.58 -0.96
CA GLU A 794 15.29 30.42 -0.36
C GLU A 794 14.24 30.37 -1.47
N VAL A 795 13.37 29.37 -1.40
CA VAL A 795 12.31 29.15 -2.38
C VAL A 795 11.00 28.96 -1.64
N GLU A 796 10.00 29.76 -1.98
CA GLU A 796 8.67 29.72 -1.38
C GLU A 796 7.63 29.37 -2.43
N VAL A 797 6.72 28.44 -2.11
CA VAL A 797 5.64 28.01 -3.02
C VAL A 797 4.31 27.97 -2.28
N SER A 798 3.34 28.70 -2.81
CA SER A 798 1.96 28.71 -2.29
C SER A 798 1.08 27.65 -2.97
N PRO A 799 -0.05 27.24 -2.36
CA PRO A 799 -0.94 26.22 -2.92
C PRO A 799 -1.44 26.49 -4.35
N ASN A 800 -1.64 27.75 -4.73
CA ASN A 800 -2.07 28.13 -6.07
C ASN A 800 -0.91 28.38 -7.04
N GLY A 801 0.31 27.95 -6.70
CA GLY A 801 1.46 27.92 -7.61
C GLY A 801 2.27 29.21 -7.68
N LEU A 802 1.99 30.20 -6.82
CA LEU A 802 2.83 31.39 -6.72
C LEU A 802 4.19 31.00 -6.13
N LEU A 803 5.25 31.50 -6.73
CA LEU A 803 6.64 31.13 -6.46
C LEU A 803 7.48 32.39 -6.17
N LEU A 804 8.30 32.33 -5.13
CA LEU A 804 9.38 33.29 -4.86
C LEU A 804 10.69 32.50 -4.75
N ASP A 805 11.73 32.95 -5.46
CA ASP A 805 13.06 32.33 -5.44
C ASP A 805 14.12 33.42 -5.28
N ILE A 806 14.81 33.41 -4.14
CA ILE A 806 15.75 34.45 -3.75
C ILE A 806 17.09 33.87 -3.29
N ALA A 807 18.16 34.64 -3.51
CA ALA A 807 19.44 34.46 -2.86
C ALA A 807 19.54 35.43 -1.68
N VAL A 808 19.90 34.89 -0.51
CA VAL A 808 20.35 35.66 0.64
C VAL A 808 21.88 35.67 0.64
N GLU A 809 22.46 36.86 0.54
CA GLU A 809 23.91 37.06 0.62
C GLU A 809 24.38 37.18 2.07
N ALA A 810 25.66 36.92 2.33
CA ALA A 810 26.23 37.03 3.67
C ALA A 810 26.09 38.44 4.29
N SER A 811 25.92 39.47 3.45
CA SER A 811 25.61 40.85 3.84
C SER A 811 24.18 41.05 4.36
N GLY A 812 23.31 40.05 4.23
CA GLY A 812 21.86 40.14 4.45
C GLY A 812 21.07 40.64 3.24
N LYS A 813 21.73 41.02 2.15
CA LYS A 813 21.06 41.46 0.92
C LYS A 813 20.30 40.29 0.29
N LYS A 814 19.02 40.50 0.00
CA LYS A 814 18.15 39.56 -0.73
C LYS A 814 18.10 39.95 -2.22
N ARG A 815 18.22 38.97 -3.11
CA ARG A 815 18.13 39.16 -4.58
C ARG A 815 17.23 38.10 -5.20
N VAL A 816 16.24 38.52 -5.98
CA VAL A 816 15.38 37.60 -6.75
C VAL A 816 16.21 36.91 -7.84
N LEU A 817 16.06 35.59 -7.96
CA LEU A 817 16.76 34.75 -8.93
C LEU A 817 15.83 34.30 -10.06
N GLY A 818 14.66 33.75 -9.72
CA GLY A 818 13.69 33.25 -10.69
C GLY A 818 14.16 32.03 -11.50
N GLU A 819 15.03 31.18 -10.92
CA GLU A 819 15.61 30.01 -11.61
C GLU A 819 14.92 28.70 -11.24
N SER A 820 14.29 28.65 -10.06
CA SER A 820 13.53 27.50 -9.58
C SER A 820 12.21 27.36 -10.33
N ARG A 821 11.71 26.13 -10.41
CA ARG A 821 10.38 25.84 -11.00
C ARG A 821 9.52 25.13 -9.98
N ALA A 822 8.22 25.42 -9.97
CA ALA A 822 7.25 24.74 -9.12
C ALA A 822 5.97 24.42 -9.89
N ARG A 823 5.33 23.30 -9.54
CA ARG A 823 3.94 23.00 -9.92
C ARG A 823 3.18 22.57 -8.68
N THR A 824 1.89 22.91 -8.62
CA THR A 824 1.05 22.58 -7.48
C THR A 824 -0.25 21.93 -7.92
N GLN A 825 -0.84 21.16 -7.01
CA GLN A 825 -2.15 20.55 -7.17
C GLN A 825 -2.89 20.65 -5.84
N VAL A 826 -4.17 21.06 -5.89
CA VAL A 826 -5.06 21.06 -4.73
C VAL A 826 -6.13 20.00 -4.94
N ASP A 827 -6.18 19.05 -4.01
CA ASP A 827 -7.25 18.08 -3.87
C ASP A 827 -8.16 18.53 -2.72
N ALA A 828 -9.24 19.23 -3.08
CA ALA A 828 -10.18 19.77 -2.12
C ALA A 828 -11.01 18.69 -1.42
N ALA A 829 -11.24 17.55 -2.09
CA ALA A 829 -12.03 16.45 -1.56
C ALA A 829 -11.26 15.75 -0.42
N HIS A 830 -9.98 15.45 -0.64
CA HIS A 830 -9.15 14.76 0.34
C HIS A 830 -8.37 15.71 1.26
N LYS A 831 -8.60 17.03 1.12
CA LYS A 831 -7.97 18.08 1.92
C LYS A 831 -6.44 18.02 1.87
N VAL A 832 -5.89 17.74 0.68
CA VAL A 832 -4.45 17.65 0.44
C VAL A 832 -4.05 18.63 -0.66
N TRP A 833 -2.93 19.33 -0.49
CA TRP A 833 -2.27 20.01 -1.59
C TRP A 833 -0.83 19.52 -1.73
N THR A 834 -0.36 19.46 -2.98
CA THR A 834 0.97 19.01 -3.33
C THR A 834 1.73 20.14 -4.01
N ALA A 835 3.01 20.29 -3.68
CA ALA A 835 3.94 21.15 -4.39
C ALA A 835 5.16 20.34 -4.83
N GLU A 836 5.44 20.32 -6.13
CA GLU A 836 6.65 19.75 -6.70
C GLU A 836 7.58 20.86 -7.17
N LEU A 837 8.81 20.87 -6.64
CA LEU A 837 9.82 21.88 -6.88
C LEU A 837 11.02 21.27 -7.60
N ALA A 838 11.59 22.02 -8.52
CA ALA A 838 12.92 21.80 -9.10
C ALA A 838 13.80 23.00 -8.74
N VAL A 839 14.72 22.80 -7.80
CA VAL A 839 15.58 23.84 -7.23
C VAL A 839 17.01 23.63 -7.74
N PRO A 840 17.57 24.59 -8.50
CA PRO A 840 18.93 24.44 -8.98
C PRO A 840 19.96 24.38 -7.85
N MET A 841 20.92 23.47 -8.00
CA MET A 841 22.12 23.38 -7.17
C MET A 841 23.27 23.96 -8.00
N GLN A 842 23.94 25.01 -7.54
CA GLN A 842 24.98 25.70 -8.31
C GLN A 842 26.08 24.73 -8.78
N SER A 843 26.53 24.89 -10.03
CA SER A 843 27.14 23.81 -10.83
C SER A 843 28.65 23.92 -11.10
N ALA A 844 29.45 24.56 -10.24
CA ALA A 844 30.91 24.63 -10.45
C ALA A 844 31.70 24.30 -9.18
N GLY A 845 32.25 23.08 -9.13
CA GLY A 845 33.23 22.66 -8.11
C GLY A 845 32.65 22.15 -6.79
N ASP A 846 31.33 22.19 -6.59
CA ASP A 846 30.70 21.64 -5.39
C ASP A 846 30.71 20.11 -5.40
N THR A 847 31.14 19.52 -4.29
CA THR A 847 31.10 18.06 -4.08
C THR A 847 29.65 17.58 -3.93
N GLU A 848 29.40 16.28 -4.14
CA GLU A 848 28.09 15.67 -3.81
C GLU A 848 27.75 15.82 -2.32
N GLU A 849 28.72 16.15 -1.47
CA GLU A 849 28.63 16.19 -0.01
C GLU A 849 28.65 17.61 0.56
N GLY A 850 28.03 17.81 1.73
CA GLY A 850 28.14 19.06 2.50
C GLY A 850 27.04 20.10 2.23
N TRP A 851 26.07 19.80 1.37
CA TRP A 851 24.88 20.64 1.20
C TRP A 851 24.05 20.65 2.49
N ARG A 852 23.53 21.83 2.84
CA ARG A 852 22.61 21.99 3.97
C ARG A 852 21.24 22.44 3.50
N LEU A 853 20.22 21.99 4.21
CA LEU A 853 18.81 22.18 3.88
C LEU A 853 18.02 22.60 5.11
N ASN A 854 16.98 23.41 4.95
CA ASN A 854 15.87 23.43 5.89
C ASN A 854 14.54 23.57 5.14
N LEU A 855 13.46 23.09 5.76
CA LEU A 855 12.14 23.02 5.16
C LEU A 855 11.12 23.50 6.18
N PHE A 856 10.24 24.40 5.74
CA PHE A 856 9.18 24.96 6.59
C PHE A 856 7.85 24.99 5.84
N ARG A 857 6.78 25.14 6.63
CA ARG A 857 5.43 25.37 6.11
C ARG A 857 4.74 26.32 7.06
N VAL A 858 4.10 27.32 6.48
CA VAL A 858 3.22 28.26 7.16
C VAL A 858 1.80 28.00 6.67
N GLU A 859 0.84 27.97 7.58
CA GLU A 859 -0.58 27.81 7.23
C GLU A 859 -1.49 28.59 8.17
N GLY A 860 -2.68 28.93 7.69
CA GLY A 860 -3.69 29.65 8.47
C GLY A 860 -3.46 31.17 8.54
N GLN A 861 -4.29 31.85 9.34
CA GLN A 861 -4.28 33.31 9.47
C GLN A 861 -4.36 33.76 10.94
N GLY A 862 -3.76 34.93 11.22
CA GLY A 862 -3.83 35.58 12.53
C GLY A 862 -3.39 34.67 13.67
N ALA A 863 -4.22 34.55 14.71
CA ALA A 863 -3.93 33.74 15.90
C ALA A 863 -3.96 32.22 15.66
N THR A 864 -4.47 31.75 14.51
CA THR A 864 -4.54 30.32 14.15
C THR A 864 -3.38 29.87 13.27
N ARG A 865 -2.41 30.76 13.03
CA ARG A 865 -1.29 30.51 12.13
C ARG A 865 -0.34 29.47 12.74
N VAL A 866 -0.01 28.45 11.96
CA VAL A 866 0.91 27.38 12.36
C VAL A 866 2.18 27.49 11.53
N TYR A 867 3.32 27.36 12.22
CA TYR A 867 4.65 27.42 11.64
C TYR A 867 5.34 26.09 11.91
N SER A 868 5.28 25.20 10.93
CA SER A 868 5.81 23.84 11.03
C SER A 868 7.17 23.74 10.36
N SER A 869 8.04 22.88 10.91
CA SER A 869 9.42 22.76 10.49
C SER A 869 9.88 21.31 10.41
N TRP A 870 10.81 21.04 9.49
CA TRP A 870 11.60 19.83 9.49
C TRP A 870 12.77 19.90 10.50
N SER A 871 13.53 20.99 10.47
CA SER A 871 14.60 21.27 11.43
C SER A 871 14.28 22.56 12.20
N PRO A 872 13.84 22.45 13.47
CA PRO A 872 13.46 23.60 14.29
C PRO A 872 14.61 24.59 14.49
N THR A 873 14.30 25.88 14.52
CA THR A 873 15.28 26.95 14.76
C THR A 873 15.44 27.29 16.24
N HIS A 874 14.50 26.86 17.08
CA HIS A 874 14.48 27.08 18.54
C HIS A 874 14.53 28.55 18.96
N THR A 875 14.02 29.43 18.11
CA THR A 875 13.95 30.88 18.38
C THR A 875 12.70 31.25 19.20
N PRO A 876 12.73 32.36 19.96
CA PRO A 876 11.55 32.81 20.72
C PRO A 876 10.34 33.16 19.84
N GLU A 877 10.60 33.75 18.67
CA GLU A 877 9.60 34.08 17.65
C GLU A 877 9.92 33.30 16.35
N PRO A 878 8.94 33.08 15.45
CA PRO A 878 9.19 32.42 14.17
C PRO A 878 10.28 33.15 13.36
N ASP A 879 11.46 32.53 13.25
CA ASP A 879 12.56 32.97 12.40
C ASP A 879 13.14 31.75 11.69
N PHE A 880 12.94 31.69 10.36
CA PHE A 880 13.41 30.60 9.51
C PHE A 880 14.79 30.89 8.91
N HIS A 881 15.29 32.13 9.02
CA HIS A 881 16.52 32.61 8.41
C HIS A 881 17.78 32.32 9.25
N LEU A 882 17.84 31.13 9.88
CA LEU A 882 18.93 30.70 10.76
C LEU A 882 19.73 29.51 10.19
N PRO A 883 20.79 29.74 9.38
CA PRO A 883 21.57 28.67 8.75
C PRO A 883 22.23 27.68 9.70
N ALA A 884 22.44 28.07 10.97
CA ALA A 884 22.96 27.17 12.00
C ALA A 884 22.02 25.97 12.26
N ALA A 885 20.71 26.14 12.00
CA ALA A 885 19.70 25.10 12.13
C ALA A 885 19.49 24.29 10.84
N PHE A 886 20.19 24.61 9.74
CA PHE A 886 20.02 23.87 8.48
C PHE A 886 20.64 22.47 8.60
N GLY A 887 19.79 21.46 8.46
CA GLY A 887 20.16 20.06 8.48
C GLY A 887 21.04 19.66 7.29
N ARG A 888 21.51 18.41 7.30
CA ARG A 888 22.37 17.83 6.27
C ARG A 888 21.54 17.21 5.15
N LEU A 889 21.86 17.54 3.90
CA LEU A 889 21.33 16.85 2.74
C LEU A 889 22.33 15.77 2.30
N MET A 890 21.91 14.51 2.38
CA MET A 890 22.70 13.37 1.95
C MET A 890 22.05 12.69 0.75
N THR A 891 22.86 12.16 -0.15
CA THR A 891 22.36 11.43 -1.31
C THR A 891 22.41 9.92 -1.04
N ARG A 892 21.31 9.22 -1.28
CA ARG A 892 21.27 7.77 -1.15
C ARG A 892 21.99 7.12 -2.33
N THR A 893 22.95 6.25 -2.06
CA THR A 893 23.45 5.30 -3.07
C THR A 893 22.41 4.20 -3.26
N ALA A 894 22.10 3.88 -4.52
CA ALA A 894 21.00 2.99 -4.91
C ALA A 894 21.07 1.60 -4.26
#